data_AF-A0A5C1QB63-F1
#
_entry.id   AF-A0A5C1QB63-F1
#
_cell.length_a   1.000
_cell.length_b   1.000
_cell.length_c   1.000
_cell.angle_alpha   90.00
_cell.angle_beta   90.00
_cell.angle_gamma   90.00
#
_symmetry.space_group_name_H-M   'P 1'
#
loop_
_entity.id
_entity.type
_entity.pdbx_description
1 polymer ?
#
loop_
_entity_poly.entity_id
_entity_poly.type
_entity_poly.pdbx_seq_one_letter_code
_entity_poly.pdbx_strand_id
1 'polypeptide(L)'
;MGDNKKIGVLINNVDGRYQSLILKGFEEYSKLHPFKFYFFIGRSINSPNDGEQLYNFIYNLSKSDKIDGIISISGAIGNYLSSKDLNNYLKNFYTKPMVSIGAIIDGIPSIVTDNFGGMFSVVDHIITNHDVEKIGFVSGPETNAENLERFKGYKEAIKKNSFKLDNELIFKGDFSYNSFNKFLNKLVINGSLTCDALICANDEMALGISNELNKLGFKSPKDYLITGFDNILDSNFMTAPLTTVHQPLIEQAFSACTILELLFNNKDVPMITKVDTKLIIRESCGCNAFIPIKSRINKSIDRVDRSRIINLIITDFNNEKSIQDDLSKLVPTLIDNIILDINSFRKEPIFLYALSDWLKLTTNWNYYFDIWNKILNQCQSTVLDYYPNINEKNYINELFKRGYSELVLKNTHNLAEKLKNTEVLLYLLRETSDKFNYCNSLEDIYRIINEEFGKFGIKNTYIVLHNQKSSQGNNASDLIDKLPYEDKSSEDYFVLPLLYNDQYYGYVVFEKSNFEPIIYESLSREVSNTLHNTNKNKLIEDKLYNLQDNKTRLDSIFEMIPMMIMDTDLNTGILFKNNFLHNELTRNGQSVRSLRSVIPNEDLKIIDSLKWKIKNKDTFLKYPGVRLIDEINNRYIPVAQISGLFNKNNEIIGFRWFVFDAIPLIKDTVLPDNSFYIEKNISKREKDVIGLILQGLSIRSIAKELFISESTVKGHMSRIYSKFKVTNKIELVQEIQNYQVDKHGYSHYLFSVMNSLLSVEK
;
A
#
# COMPACT_ATOMS: atom_id res chain seq x y z
N MET A 1 -29.29 27.44 9.58
CA MET A 1 -28.62 26.57 8.59
C MET A 1 -29.09 25.16 8.91
N GLY A 2 -29.68 24.44 7.97
CA GLY A 2 -30.10 23.05 8.21
C GLY A 2 -28.87 22.16 8.46
N ASP A 3 -29.06 21.05 9.17
CA ASP A 3 -27.98 20.08 9.39
C ASP A 3 -27.43 19.57 8.05
N ASN A 4 -26.10 19.49 7.94
CA ASN A 4 -25.44 18.96 6.74
C ASN A 4 -25.92 17.53 6.46
N LYS A 5 -26.26 17.25 5.20
CA LYS A 5 -26.58 15.90 4.73
C LYS A 5 -25.32 15.06 4.67
N LYS A 6 -25.31 13.94 5.39
CA LYS A 6 -24.16 13.04 5.51
C LYS A 6 -24.23 11.99 4.40
N ILE A 7 -23.30 12.04 3.47
CA ILE A 7 -23.31 11.22 2.26
C ILE A 7 -22.21 10.17 2.35
N GLY A 8 -22.58 8.90 2.22
CA GLY A 8 -21.61 7.81 2.10
C GLY A 8 -21.15 7.67 0.65
N VAL A 9 -19.84 7.73 0.40
CA VAL A 9 -19.26 7.54 -0.93
C VAL A 9 -18.51 6.21 -0.95
N LEU A 10 -18.96 5.27 -1.79
CA LEU A 10 -18.29 3.97 -1.95
C LEU A 10 -17.22 4.06 -3.05
N ILE A 11 -15.97 3.87 -2.67
CA ILE A 11 -14.81 4.01 -3.56
C ILE A 11 -13.82 2.85 -3.39
N ASN A 12 -13.20 2.39 -4.48
CA ASN A 12 -12.30 1.22 -4.48
C ASN A 12 -10.83 1.57 -4.20
N ASN A 13 -10.45 2.84 -4.31
CA ASN A 13 -9.11 3.31 -3.98
C ASN A 13 -9.11 4.83 -3.89
N VAL A 14 -8.12 5.44 -3.24
CA VAL A 14 -8.03 6.91 -3.13
C VAL A 14 -6.86 7.55 -3.86
N ASP A 15 -5.85 6.76 -4.22
CA ASP A 15 -4.62 7.24 -4.88
C ASP A 15 -4.67 7.16 -6.42
N GLY A 16 -5.77 6.65 -6.99
CA GLY A 16 -5.90 6.52 -8.44
C GLY A 16 -6.13 7.86 -9.14
N ARG A 17 -5.52 8.02 -10.32
CA ARG A 17 -5.58 9.26 -11.12
C ARG A 17 -6.99 9.61 -11.60
N TYR A 18 -7.80 8.58 -11.82
CA TYR A 18 -9.22 8.70 -12.11
C TYR A 18 -10.00 9.15 -10.87
N GLN A 19 -9.73 8.52 -9.72
CA GLN A 19 -10.43 8.76 -8.46
C GLN A 19 -10.19 10.17 -7.92
N SER A 20 -8.98 10.72 -8.07
CA SER A 20 -8.66 12.08 -7.62
C SER A 20 -9.50 13.16 -8.30
N LEU A 21 -9.81 13.01 -9.60
CA LEU A 21 -10.68 13.94 -10.32
C LEU A 21 -12.14 13.87 -9.86
N ILE A 22 -12.65 12.67 -9.56
CA ILE A 22 -13.99 12.51 -8.99
C ILE A 22 -14.05 13.09 -7.57
N LEU A 23 -13.07 12.79 -6.72
CA LEU A 23 -12.98 13.33 -5.35
C LEU A 23 -12.97 14.85 -5.34
N LYS A 24 -12.26 15.48 -6.29
CA LYS A 24 -12.28 16.94 -6.47
C LYS A 24 -13.69 17.46 -6.76
N GLY A 25 -14.48 16.75 -7.57
CA GLY A 25 -15.87 17.13 -7.82
C GLY A 25 -16.75 17.10 -6.58
N PHE A 26 -16.58 16.11 -5.70
CA PHE A 26 -17.26 16.09 -4.40
C PHE A 26 -16.82 17.26 -3.51
N GLU A 27 -15.51 17.54 -3.45
CA GLU A 27 -14.97 18.66 -2.66
C GLU A 27 -15.50 20.02 -3.12
N GLU A 28 -15.57 20.26 -4.43
CA GLU A 28 -16.13 21.50 -4.96
C GLU A 28 -17.65 21.59 -4.70
N TYR A 29 -18.36 20.46 -4.66
CA TYR A 29 -19.78 20.43 -4.29
C TYR A 29 -20.01 20.79 -2.82
N SER A 30 -19.24 20.20 -1.89
CA SER A 30 -19.40 20.47 -0.44
C SER A 30 -19.03 21.91 -0.05
N LYS A 31 -18.21 22.60 -0.85
CA LYS A 31 -17.96 24.06 -0.69
C LYS A 31 -19.20 24.91 -0.99
N LEU A 32 -20.08 24.44 -1.87
CA LEU A 32 -21.23 25.19 -2.36
C LEU A 32 -22.57 24.74 -1.72
N HIS A 33 -22.62 23.51 -1.23
CA HIS A 33 -23.84 22.87 -0.71
C HIS A 33 -23.59 22.22 0.66
N PRO A 34 -24.60 22.10 1.54
CA PRO A 34 -24.45 21.55 2.89
C PRO A 34 -24.34 20.01 2.91
N PHE A 35 -23.40 19.47 2.14
CA PHE A 35 -23.10 18.04 2.06
C PHE A 35 -21.82 17.76 2.84
N LYS A 36 -21.83 16.63 3.56
CA LYS A 36 -20.68 16.13 4.30
C LYS A 36 -20.39 14.72 3.82
N PHE A 37 -19.22 14.49 3.22
CA PHE A 37 -18.89 13.20 2.64
C PHE A 37 -18.12 12.31 3.62
N TYR A 38 -18.50 11.02 3.63
CA TYR A 38 -17.78 9.93 4.27
C TYR A 38 -17.35 8.95 3.17
N PHE A 39 -16.08 9.00 2.80
CA PHE A 39 -15.51 8.15 1.76
C PHE A 39 -15.12 6.80 2.35
N PHE A 40 -15.89 5.76 2.03
CA PHE A 40 -15.63 4.39 2.43
C PHE A 40 -14.68 3.73 1.43
N ILE A 41 -13.42 3.54 1.83
CA ILE A 41 -12.33 3.14 0.94
C ILE A 41 -12.13 1.63 1.03
N GLY A 42 -12.80 0.92 0.13
CA GLY A 42 -12.65 -0.52 -0.03
C GLY A 42 -11.68 -0.86 -1.16
N ARG A 43 -12.02 -1.91 -1.91
CA ARG A 43 -11.35 -2.38 -3.12
C ARG A 43 -12.39 -2.82 -4.15
N SER A 44 -11.93 -3.16 -5.35
CA SER A 44 -12.85 -3.70 -6.36
C SER A 44 -13.42 -5.03 -5.87
N ILE A 45 -14.73 -5.22 -5.98
CA ILE A 45 -15.40 -6.44 -5.54
C ILE A 45 -14.99 -7.57 -6.48
N ASN A 46 -14.67 -8.74 -5.92
CA ASN A 46 -14.07 -9.87 -6.63
C ASN A 46 -12.73 -9.52 -7.32
N SER A 47 -11.98 -8.57 -6.76
CA SER A 47 -10.60 -8.33 -7.20
C SER A 47 -9.80 -9.64 -7.18
N PRO A 48 -8.99 -9.89 -8.24
CA PRO A 48 -8.12 -11.06 -8.30
C PRO A 48 -6.90 -10.95 -7.37
N ASN A 49 -6.68 -9.78 -6.76
CA ASN A 49 -5.59 -9.58 -5.83
C ASN A 49 -5.96 -10.14 -4.45
N ASP A 50 -5.10 -11.02 -3.92
CA ASP A 50 -5.29 -11.64 -2.62
C ASP A 50 -5.43 -10.60 -1.50
N GLY A 51 -6.34 -10.85 -0.57
CA GLY A 51 -6.58 -9.98 0.60
C GLY A 51 -7.43 -8.72 0.34
N GLU A 52 -7.58 -8.26 -0.91
CA GLU A 52 -8.37 -7.04 -1.21
C GLU A 52 -9.85 -7.18 -0.84
N GLN A 53 -10.39 -8.40 -0.86
CA GLN A 53 -11.78 -8.67 -0.49
C GLN A 53 -12.08 -8.27 0.97
N LEU A 54 -11.08 -8.36 1.86
CA LEU A 54 -11.22 -7.99 3.26
C LEU A 54 -11.41 -6.49 3.46
N TYR A 55 -11.03 -5.65 2.49
CA TYR A 55 -11.28 -4.21 2.58
C TYR A 55 -12.76 -3.86 2.45
N ASN A 56 -13.53 -4.70 1.75
CA ASN A 56 -14.88 -4.37 1.29
C ASN A 56 -15.95 -4.41 2.39
N PHE A 57 -15.64 -4.88 3.62
CA PHE A 57 -16.58 -4.74 4.72
C PHE A 57 -16.89 -3.26 5.01
N ILE A 58 -15.95 -2.35 4.71
CA ILE A 58 -16.07 -0.93 4.99
C ILE A 58 -17.27 -0.30 4.28
N TYR A 59 -17.68 -0.86 3.13
CA TYR A 59 -18.87 -0.41 2.41
C TYR A 59 -20.14 -0.61 3.25
N ASN A 60 -20.23 -1.66 4.07
CA ASN A 60 -21.39 -1.89 4.92
C ASN A 60 -21.59 -0.81 5.99
N LEU A 61 -20.54 -0.07 6.37
CA LEU A 61 -20.67 1.05 7.32
C LEU A 61 -21.53 2.18 6.76
N SER A 62 -21.62 2.32 5.43
CA SER A 62 -22.50 3.30 4.78
C SER A 62 -23.99 3.04 5.01
N LYS A 63 -24.37 1.85 5.50
CA LYS A 63 -25.76 1.49 5.81
C LYS A 63 -26.29 2.14 7.09
N SER A 64 -25.43 2.77 7.89
CA SER A 64 -25.81 3.48 9.13
C SER A 64 -26.99 4.42 8.93
N ASP A 65 -27.96 4.43 9.85
CA ASP A 65 -29.09 5.37 9.85
C ASP A 65 -28.65 6.84 9.93
N LYS A 66 -27.41 7.11 10.33
CA LYS A 66 -26.82 8.46 10.35
C LYS A 66 -26.32 8.94 8.98
N ILE A 67 -26.16 8.05 7.99
CA ILE A 67 -25.89 8.40 6.60
C ILE A 67 -27.22 8.66 5.88
N ASP A 68 -27.41 9.86 5.35
CA ASP A 68 -28.66 10.27 4.69
C ASP A 68 -28.82 9.62 3.31
N GLY A 69 -27.72 9.44 2.56
CA GLY A 69 -27.74 8.87 1.22
C GLY A 69 -26.36 8.36 0.76
N ILE A 70 -26.34 7.62 -0.35
CA ILE A 70 -25.15 6.93 -0.83
C ILE A 70 -24.84 7.33 -2.28
N ILE A 71 -23.57 7.60 -2.57
CA ILE A 71 -23.05 7.67 -3.94
C ILE A 71 -22.07 6.52 -4.13
N SER A 72 -22.30 5.67 -5.12
CA SER A 72 -21.40 4.57 -5.45
C SER A 72 -20.64 4.89 -6.72
N ILE A 73 -19.30 4.84 -6.67
CA ILE A 73 -18.46 4.82 -7.88
C ILE A 73 -18.49 3.40 -8.45
N SER A 74 -19.68 3.02 -8.93
CA SER A 74 -20.09 1.67 -9.31
C SER A 74 -19.23 1.08 -10.42
N GLY A 75 -18.80 1.89 -11.39
CA GLY A 75 -17.86 1.45 -12.43
C GLY A 75 -16.54 0.94 -11.84
N ALA A 76 -15.99 1.65 -10.86
CA ALA A 76 -14.71 1.32 -10.25
C ALA A 76 -14.81 0.16 -9.24
N ILE A 77 -15.79 0.18 -8.32
CA ILE A 77 -15.97 -0.93 -7.36
C ILE A 77 -16.40 -2.22 -8.06
N GLY A 78 -17.10 -2.10 -9.20
CA GLY A 78 -17.63 -3.21 -9.99
C GLY A 78 -16.69 -3.70 -11.09
N ASN A 79 -15.40 -3.31 -11.07
CA ASN A 79 -14.43 -3.63 -12.12
C ASN A 79 -14.35 -5.12 -12.49
N TYR A 80 -14.60 -6.02 -11.55
CA TYR A 80 -14.55 -7.48 -11.77
C TYR A 80 -15.91 -8.16 -11.64
N LEU A 81 -16.99 -7.38 -11.65
CA LEU A 81 -18.36 -7.89 -11.58
C LEU A 81 -19.07 -7.79 -12.93
N SER A 82 -19.95 -8.74 -13.22
CA SER A 82 -20.93 -8.55 -14.29
C SER A 82 -21.94 -7.47 -13.88
N SER A 83 -22.60 -6.83 -14.84
CA SER A 83 -23.66 -5.85 -14.55
C SER A 83 -24.75 -6.43 -13.64
N LYS A 84 -25.09 -7.71 -13.80
CA LYS A 84 -26.06 -8.41 -12.96
C LYS A 84 -25.57 -8.56 -11.52
N ASP A 85 -24.31 -8.94 -11.32
CA ASP A 85 -23.74 -9.13 -9.99
C ASP A 85 -23.55 -7.81 -9.26
N LEU A 86 -23.15 -6.76 -9.98
CA LEU A 86 -23.08 -5.41 -9.45
C LEU A 86 -24.46 -4.89 -9.04
N ASN A 87 -25.50 -5.12 -9.86
CA ASN A 87 -26.89 -4.81 -9.49
C ASN A 87 -27.31 -5.54 -8.21
N ASN A 88 -27.03 -6.83 -8.11
CA ASN A 88 -27.36 -7.63 -6.91
C ASN A 88 -26.59 -7.17 -5.67
N TYR A 89 -25.31 -6.79 -5.84
CA TYR A 89 -24.51 -6.28 -4.73
C TYR A 89 -25.06 -4.95 -4.21
N LEU A 90 -25.35 -4.00 -5.10
CA LEU A 90 -25.83 -2.66 -4.72
C LEU A 90 -27.28 -2.64 -4.24
N LYS A 91 -28.10 -3.63 -4.62
CA LYS A 91 -29.44 -3.87 -4.02
C LYS A 91 -29.43 -3.96 -2.50
N ASN A 92 -28.32 -4.42 -1.92
CA ASN A 92 -28.17 -4.51 -0.47
C ASN A 92 -28.06 -3.15 0.24
N PHE A 93 -28.06 -2.04 -0.49
CA PHE A 93 -27.97 -0.66 0.00
C PHE A 93 -29.22 0.18 -0.30
N TYR A 94 -30.27 -0.40 -0.89
CA TYR A 94 -31.49 0.32 -1.35
C TYR A 94 -32.33 0.94 -0.23
N THR A 95 -31.98 0.71 1.03
CA THR A 95 -32.69 1.33 2.16
C THR A 95 -32.49 2.84 2.25
N LYS A 96 -31.61 3.41 1.41
CA LYS A 96 -31.29 4.85 1.36
C LYS A 96 -31.38 5.38 -0.07
N PRO A 97 -31.69 6.68 -0.26
CA PRO A 97 -31.47 7.35 -1.54
C PRO A 97 -30.04 7.12 -2.02
N MET A 98 -29.92 6.66 -3.27
CA MET A 98 -28.65 6.21 -3.82
C MET A 98 -28.49 6.67 -5.26
N VAL A 99 -27.26 7.02 -5.64
CA VAL A 99 -26.88 7.34 -7.02
C VAL A 99 -25.64 6.54 -7.40
N SER A 100 -25.61 6.03 -8.63
CA SER A 100 -24.49 5.29 -9.20
C SER A 100 -23.69 6.15 -10.17
N ILE A 101 -22.36 6.01 -10.19
CA ILE A 101 -21.46 6.62 -11.17
C ILE A 101 -20.71 5.51 -11.92
N GLY A 102 -20.68 5.61 -13.25
CA GLY A 102 -19.92 4.71 -14.13
C GLY A 102 -20.58 3.36 -14.44
N ALA A 103 -21.75 3.06 -13.87
CA ALA A 103 -22.53 1.87 -14.22
C ALA A 103 -24.04 2.14 -14.18
N ILE A 104 -24.80 1.48 -15.05
CA ILE A 104 -26.28 1.50 -15.02
C ILE A 104 -26.74 0.46 -14.01
N ILE A 105 -27.50 0.90 -13.00
CA ILE A 105 -28.02 0.04 -11.94
C ILE A 105 -29.54 0.07 -11.90
N ASP A 106 -30.18 -1.10 -12.01
CA ASP A 106 -31.65 -1.20 -12.10
C ASP A 106 -32.33 -0.57 -10.87
N GLY A 107 -33.10 0.49 -11.06
CA GLY A 107 -33.82 1.15 -9.95
C GLY A 107 -32.96 2.12 -9.11
N ILE A 108 -31.70 2.35 -9.48
CA ILE A 108 -30.88 3.44 -8.95
C ILE A 108 -30.56 4.44 -10.08
N PRO A 109 -30.78 5.75 -9.89
CA PRO A 109 -30.32 6.75 -10.85
C PRO A 109 -28.81 6.64 -11.10
N SER A 110 -28.42 6.56 -12.37
CA SER A 110 -27.05 6.29 -12.80
C SER A 110 -26.51 7.42 -13.67
N ILE A 111 -25.35 7.96 -13.28
CA ILE A 111 -24.53 8.84 -14.11
C ILE A 111 -23.56 7.97 -14.91
N VAL A 112 -23.59 8.07 -16.24
CA VAL A 112 -22.72 7.30 -17.13
C VAL A 112 -22.14 8.18 -18.22
N THR A 113 -20.98 7.80 -18.74
CA THR A 113 -20.32 8.54 -19.82
C THR A 113 -20.60 7.89 -21.18
N ASP A 114 -20.51 8.65 -22.27
CA ASP A 114 -20.51 8.12 -23.63
C ASP A 114 -19.25 7.31 -24.00
N ASN A 115 -19.06 6.18 -23.33
CA ASN A 115 -17.94 5.27 -23.54
C ASN A 115 -17.84 4.76 -25.00
N PHE A 116 -18.99 4.44 -25.60
CA PHE A 116 -19.06 4.02 -27.01
C PHE A 116 -18.65 5.14 -27.96
N GLY A 117 -19.29 6.30 -27.87
CA GLY A 117 -19.03 7.44 -28.77
C GLY A 117 -17.60 7.94 -28.66
N GLY A 118 -17.08 8.03 -27.43
CA GLY A 118 -15.70 8.39 -27.15
C GLY A 118 -14.71 7.44 -27.81
N MET A 119 -14.83 6.12 -27.56
CA MET A 119 -13.90 5.14 -28.12
C MET A 119 -14.03 5.02 -29.63
N PHE A 120 -15.26 5.10 -30.16
CA PHE A 120 -15.48 5.14 -31.60
C PHE A 120 -14.73 6.32 -32.24
N SER A 121 -14.81 7.52 -31.64
CA SER A 121 -14.18 8.73 -32.19
C SER A 121 -12.66 8.65 -32.25
N VAL A 122 -12.00 8.09 -31.24
CA VAL A 122 -10.53 7.96 -31.23
C VAL A 122 -10.05 6.92 -32.24
N VAL A 123 -10.78 5.82 -32.38
CA VAL A 123 -10.44 4.76 -33.35
C VAL A 123 -10.69 5.23 -34.78
N ASP A 124 -11.81 5.92 -35.04
CA ASP A 124 -12.11 6.53 -36.33
C ASP A 124 -11.04 7.55 -36.72
N HIS A 125 -10.57 8.37 -35.77
CA HIS A 125 -9.45 9.29 -35.99
C HIS A 125 -8.17 8.54 -36.40
N ILE A 126 -7.78 7.49 -35.67
CA ILE A 126 -6.57 6.72 -35.98
C ILE A 126 -6.64 6.12 -37.39
N ILE A 127 -7.77 5.52 -37.78
CA ILE A 127 -7.92 4.88 -39.09
C ILE A 127 -8.00 5.90 -40.23
N THR A 128 -8.68 7.03 -40.03
CA THR A 128 -8.96 7.98 -41.11
C THR A 128 -7.88 9.03 -41.32
N ASN A 129 -7.07 9.31 -40.30
CA ASN A 129 -6.06 10.37 -40.35
C ASN A 129 -4.62 9.87 -40.37
N HIS A 130 -4.38 8.58 -40.11
CA HIS A 130 -3.03 8.01 -40.02
C HIS A 130 -2.88 6.79 -40.90
N ASP A 131 -1.68 6.60 -41.43
CA ASP A 131 -1.34 5.46 -42.28
C ASP A 131 -0.90 4.30 -41.39
N VAL A 132 -1.88 3.52 -40.92
CA VAL A 132 -1.69 2.37 -40.03
C VAL A 132 -2.22 1.10 -40.68
N GLU A 133 -1.49 -0.01 -40.59
CA GLU A 133 -1.92 -1.30 -41.15
C GLU A 133 -2.47 -2.23 -40.05
N LYS A 134 -1.92 -2.13 -38.83
CA LYS A 134 -2.27 -2.97 -37.69
C LYS A 134 -2.58 -2.15 -36.46
N ILE A 135 -3.77 -2.34 -35.92
CA ILE A 135 -4.23 -1.66 -34.70
C ILE A 135 -4.43 -2.69 -33.60
N GLY A 136 -3.66 -2.56 -32.53
CA GLY A 136 -3.88 -3.29 -31.28
C GLY A 136 -4.88 -2.57 -30.37
N PHE A 137 -5.73 -3.34 -29.70
CA PHE A 137 -6.65 -2.83 -28.68
C PHE A 137 -6.28 -3.40 -27.31
N VAL A 138 -6.03 -2.53 -26.34
CA VAL A 138 -5.77 -2.94 -24.95
C VAL A 138 -7.05 -2.71 -24.15
N SER A 139 -7.77 -3.80 -23.86
CA SER A 139 -9.03 -3.74 -23.13
C SER A 139 -8.82 -3.50 -21.63
N GLY A 140 -9.87 -3.04 -20.94
CA GLY A 140 -10.01 -3.20 -19.49
C GLY A 140 -10.51 -4.60 -19.12
N PRO A 141 -10.98 -4.77 -17.86
CA PRO A 141 -11.59 -6.02 -17.40
C PRO A 141 -12.79 -6.43 -18.25
N GLU A 142 -12.90 -7.71 -18.59
CA GLU A 142 -13.91 -8.23 -19.54
C GLU A 142 -15.35 -8.02 -19.09
N THR A 143 -15.60 -8.01 -17.78
CA THR A 143 -16.94 -7.87 -17.21
C THR A 143 -17.34 -6.43 -16.92
N ASN A 144 -16.39 -5.49 -16.95
CA ASN A 144 -16.64 -4.09 -16.65
C ASN A 144 -17.51 -3.43 -17.75
N ALA A 145 -18.59 -2.75 -17.34
CA ALA A 145 -19.57 -2.17 -18.26
C ALA A 145 -19.00 -1.07 -19.17
N GLU A 146 -18.09 -0.23 -18.65
CA GLU A 146 -17.45 0.83 -19.43
C GLU A 146 -16.52 0.23 -20.48
N ASN A 147 -15.73 -0.78 -20.11
CA ASN A 147 -14.88 -1.52 -21.05
C ASN A 147 -15.70 -2.17 -22.18
N LEU A 148 -16.84 -2.78 -21.86
CA LEU A 148 -17.71 -3.41 -22.85
C LEU A 148 -18.20 -2.39 -23.90
N GLU A 149 -18.62 -1.20 -23.47
CA GLU A 149 -19.03 -0.13 -24.38
C GLU A 149 -17.86 0.48 -25.16
N ARG A 150 -16.69 0.66 -24.54
CA ARG A 150 -15.45 1.11 -25.23
C ARG A 150 -15.07 0.09 -26.31
N PHE A 151 -15.00 -1.19 -25.98
CA PHE A 151 -14.65 -2.26 -26.94
C PHE A 151 -15.65 -2.38 -28.08
N LYS A 152 -16.94 -2.17 -27.81
CA LYS A 152 -17.97 -2.07 -28.84
C LYS A 152 -17.73 -0.87 -29.76
N GLY A 153 -17.37 0.30 -29.22
CA GLY A 153 -16.98 1.47 -29.99
C GLY A 153 -15.79 1.21 -30.92
N TYR A 154 -14.76 0.52 -30.41
CA TYR A 154 -13.62 0.07 -31.22
C TYR A 154 -14.05 -0.84 -32.39
N LYS A 155 -14.85 -1.88 -32.13
CA LYS A 155 -15.32 -2.80 -33.18
C LYS A 155 -16.15 -2.11 -34.25
N GLU A 156 -17.06 -1.22 -33.86
CA GLU A 156 -17.91 -0.51 -34.81
C GLU A 156 -17.11 0.51 -35.65
N ALA A 157 -16.09 1.16 -35.09
CA ALA A 157 -15.20 2.03 -35.86
C ALA A 157 -14.34 1.24 -36.87
N ILE A 158 -13.80 0.08 -36.46
CA ILE A 158 -13.09 -0.85 -37.36
C ILE A 158 -13.99 -1.29 -38.51
N LYS A 159 -15.21 -1.71 -38.20
CA LYS A 159 -16.22 -2.15 -39.18
C LYS A 159 -16.63 -1.02 -40.13
N LYS A 160 -16.93 0.18 -39.61
CA LYS A 160 -17.31 1.35 -40.42
C LYS A 160 -16.25 1.69 -41.46
N ASN A 161 -14.98 1.66 -41.07
CA ASN A 161 -13.87 1.99 -41.96
C ASN A 161 -13.38 0.81 -42.81
N SER A 162 -14.08 -0.33 -42.75
CA SER A 162 -13.68 -1.57 -43.43
C SER A 162 -12.23 -2.01 -43.11
N PHE A 163 -11.77 -1.70 -41.90
CA PHE A 163 -10.44 -2.07 -41.41
C PHE A 163 -10.43 -3.53 -40.94
N LYS A 164 -9.30 -4.22 -41.08
CA LYS A 164 -9.20 -5.63 -40.68
C LYS A 164 -9.13 -5.75 -39.15
N LEU A 165 -10.14 -6.38 -38.55
CA LEU A 165 -10.08 -6.78 -37.15
C LEU A 165 -9.15 -8.00 -37.00
N ASP A 166 -8.08 -7.86 -36.22
CA ASP A 166 -7.20 -8.96 -35.85
C ASP A 166 -7.39 -9.32 -34.37
N ASN A 167 -7.97 -10.49 -34.10
CA ASN A 167 -8.24 -10.92 -32.73
C ASN A 167 -6.95 -11.21 -31.93
N GLU A 168 -5.82 -11.46 -32.60
CA GLU A 168 -4.53 -11.66 -31.93
C GLU A 168 -3.93 -10.35 -31.42
N LEU A 169 -4.41 -9.20 -31.92
CA LEU A 169 -4.02 -7.87 -31.47
C LEU A 169 -4.97 -7.29 -30.40
N ILE A 170 -5.78 -8.13 -29.77
CA ILE A 170 -6.63 -7.77 -28.63
C ILE A 170 -5.94 -8.21 -27.35
N PHE A 171 -5.43 -7.23 -26.60
CA PHE A 171 -4.68 -7.43 -25.36
C PHE A 171 -5.60 -7.21 -24.16
N LYS A 172 -5.65 -8.20 -23.25
CA LYS A 172 -6.49 -8.13 -22.05
C LYS A 172 -5.78 -7.37 -20.94
N GLY A 173 -6.22 -6.15 -20.67
CA GLY A 173 -5.78 -5.36 -19.53
C GLY A 173 -6.79 -5.36 -18.39
N ASP A 174 -6.52 -4.54 -17.38
CA ASP A 174 -7.29 -4.44 -16.13
C ASP A 174 -7.43 -2.99 -15.64
N PHE A 175 -7.25 -2.02 -16.54
CA PHE A 175 -7.16 -0.58 -16.27
C PHE A 175 -5.97 -0.12 -15.43
N SER A 176 -5.10 -1.02 -14.97
CA SER A 176 -3.93 -0.64 -14.18
C SER A 176 -2.71 -0.29 -15.04
N TYR A 177 -1.84 0.55 -14.49
CA TYR A 177 -0.56 0.91 -15.08
C TYR A 177 0.29 -0.32 -15.49
N ASN A 178 0.26 -1.40 -14.71
CA ASN A 178 1.09 -2.59 -14.92
C ASN A 178 0.40 -3.70 -15.74
N SER A 179 -0.76 -3.43 -16.34
CA SER A 179 -1.54 -4.40 -17.13
C SER A 179 -0.73 -5.08 -18.25
N PHE A 180 0.25 -4.35 -18.83
CA PHE A 180 1.11 -4.83 -19.92
C PHE A 180 1.90 -6.09 -19.56
N ASN A 181 2.18 -6.34 -18.28
CA ASN A 181 2.89 -7.54 -17.84
C ASN A 181 2.24 -8.84 -18.34
N LYS A 182 0.93 -8.81 -18.60
CA LYS A 182 0.16 -9.97 -19.08
C LYS A 182 0.34 -10.26 -20.57
N PHE A 183 0.79 -9.28 -21.36
CA PHE A 183 0.78 -9.37 -22.82
C PHE A 183 1.99 -8.73 -23.52
N LEU A 184 2.97 -8.21 -22.80
CA LEU A 184 4.16 -7.56 -23.37
C LEU A 184 4.91 -8.47 -24.36
N ASN A 185 5.00 -9.77 -24.05
CA ASN A 185 5.61 -10.78 -24.91
C ASN A 185 4.86 -11.03 -26.23
N LYS A 186 3.56 -10.74 -26.27
CA LYS A 186 2.76 -10.75 -27.50
C LYS A 186 2.85 -9.42 -28.23
N LEU A 187 2.96 -8.32 -27.49
CA LEU A 187 3.08 -6.99 -28.07
C LEU A 187 4.43 -6.80 -28.79
N VAL A 188 5.52 -7.32 -28.20
CA VAL A 188 6.88 -7.27 -28.74
C VAL A 188 7.37 -8.67 -29.07
N ILE A 189 7.53 -8.98 -30.36
CA ILE A 189 8.00 -10.28 -30.85
C ILE A 189 9.31 -10.07 -31.62
N ASN A 190 10.35 -10.82 -31.26
CA ASN A 190 11.67 -10.74 -31.91
C ASN A 190 12.24 -9.31 -32.00
N GLY A 191 11.99 -8.47 -31.00
CA GLY A 191 12.46 -7.09 -30.96
C GLY A 191 11.70 -6.12 -31.88
N SER A 192 10.52 -6.49 -32.37
CA SER A 192 9.63 -5.64 -33.18
C SER A 192 8.23 -5.56 -32.57
N LEU A 193 7.56 -4.43 -32.75
CA LEU A 193 6.16 -4.27 -32.37
C LEU A 193 5.25 -5.06 -33.32
N THR A 194 4.17 -5.62 -32.76
CA THR A 194 3.19 -6.40 -33.52
C THR A 194 2.10 -5.55 -34.18
N CYS A 195 1.99 -4.27 -33.81
CA CYS A 195 1.03 -3.31 -34.33
C CYS A 195 1.63 -1.91 -34.46
N ASP A 196 1.05 -1.09 -35.33
CA ASP A 196 1.48 0.28 -35.62
C ASP A 196 0.80 1.30 -34.69
N ALA A 197 -0.40 0.97 -34.20
CA ALA A 197 -1.14 1.78 -33.25
C ALA A 197 -1.73 0.94 -32.11
N LEU A 198 -1.67 1.49 -30.90
CA LEU A 198 -2.26 0.92 -29.69
C LEU A 198 -3.38 1.80 -29.16
N ILE A 199 -4.61 1.28 -29.23
CA ILE A 199 -5.78 1.93 -28.65
C ILE A 199 -6.00 1.35 -27.25
N CYS A 200 -5.67 2.11 -26.22
CA CYS A 200 -5.86 1.67 -24.84
C CYS A 200 -7.23 2.09 -24.32
N ALA A 201 -7.89 1.18 -23.61
CA ALA A 201 -9.20 1.46 -23.02
C ALA A 201 -9.15 2.50 -21.89
N ASN A 202 -7.97 2.84 -21.35
CA ASN A 202 -7.77 4.01 -20.49
C ASN A 202 -6.33 4.56 -20.60
N ASP A 203 -6.12 5.77 -20.06
CA ASP A 203 -4.83 6.47 -20.06
C ASP A 203 -3.80 5.80 -19.16
N GLU A 204 -4.22 5.18 -18.06
CA GLU A 204 -3.29 4.56 -17.11
C GLU A 204 -2.55 3.38 -17.74
N MET A 205 -3.25 2.53 -18.50
CA MET A 205 -2.61 1.48 -19.29
C MET A 205 -1.73 2.07 -20.39
N ALA A 206 -2.17 3.13 -21.08
CA ALA A 206 -1.38 3.78 -22.12
C ALA A 206 -0.04 4.33 -21.58
N LEU A 207 -0.07 4.96 -20.41
CA LEU A 207 1.14 5.44 -19.70
C LEU A 207 2.09 4.29 -19.37
N GLY A 208 1.55 3.21 -18.80
CA GLY A 208 2.34 2.03 -18.43
C GLY A 208 3.02 1.38 -19.62
N ILE A 209 2.25 1.14 -20.69
CA ILE A 209 2.76 0.58 -21.94
C ILE A 209 3.80 1.49 -22.56
N SER A 210 3.52 2.79 -22.68
CA SER A 210 4.46 3.73 -23.30
C SER A 210 5.78 3.80 -22.54
N ASN A 211 5.73 3.84 -21.21
CA ASN A 211 6.93 3.81 -20.38
C ASN A 211 7.75 2.53 -20.59
N GLU A 212 7.10 1.37 -20.63
CA GLU A 212 7.80 0.10 -20.85
C GLU A 212 8.39 -0.01 -22.26
N LEU A 213 7.65 0.40 -23.29
CA LEU A 213 8.14 0.42 -24.67
C LEU A 213 9.31 1.40 -24.83
N ASN A 214 9.29 2.55 -24.15
CA ASN A 214 10.41 3.49 -24.12
C ASN A 214 11.68 2.86 -23.52
N LYS A 215 11.57 2.05 -22.46
CA LYS A 215 12.72 1.30 -21.90
C LYS A 215 13.29 0.28 -22.88
N LEU A 216 12.42 -0.30 -23.71
CA LEU A 216 12.80 -1.22 -24.79
C LEU A 216 13.32 -0.51 -26.05
N GLY A 217 13.34 0.83 -26.06
CA GLY A 217 13.90 1.66 -27.13
C GLY A 217 12.89 2.12 -28.19
N PHE A 218 11.62 1.73 -28.11
CA PHE A 218 10.55 2.20 -28.99
C PHE A 218 10.02 3.55 -28.53
N LYS A 219 9.78 4.48 -29.46
CA LYS A 219 9.33 5.84 -29.17
C LYS A 219 8.00 6.15 -29.86
N SER A 220 7.01 6.56 -29.09
CA SER A 220 5.81 7.20 -29.64
C SER A 220 6.10 8.68 -29.95
N PRO A 221 5.58 9.26 -31.05
CA PRO A 221 4.76 8.63 -32.09
C PRO A 221 5.59 7.99 -33.23
N LYS A 222 6.92 7.97 -33.12
CA LYS A 222 7.82 7.61 -34.23
C LYS A 222 7.71 6.14 -34.68
N ASP A 223 7.72 5.23 -33.72
CA ASP A 223 7.75 3.78 -33.95
C ASP A 223 6.37 3.14 -33.79
N TYR A 224 5.47 3.81 -33.07
CA TYR A 224 4.07 3.41 -32.88
C TYR A 224 3.23 4.60 -32.43
N LEU A 225 1.94 4.54 -32.69
CA LEU A 225 0.94 5.45 -32.14
C LEU A 225 0.32 4.86 -30.88
N ILE A 226 -0.05 5.70 -29.92
CA ILE A 226 -0.78 5.25 -28.74
C ILE A 226 -1.86 6.23 -28.35
N THR A 227 -3.03 5.71 -27.98
CA THR A 227 -4.15 6.51 -27.47
C THR A 227 -4.69 5.94 -26.16
N GLY A 228 -5.38 6.78 -25.39
CA GLY A 228 -6.04 6.38 -24.16
C GLY A 228 -7.49 6.87 -24.05
N PHE A 229 -7.98 6.86 -22.81
CA PHE A 229 -9.29 7.31 -22.39
C PHE A 229 -9.18 7.82 -20.95
N ASP A 230 -9.97 8.82 -20.57
CA ASP A 230 -10.12 9.47 -19.25
C ASP A 230 -9.58 10.92 -19.24
N ASN A 231 -8.51 11.21 -19.99
CA ASN A 231 -7.78 12.48 -19.99
C ASN A 231 -7.25 12.86 -18.60
N ILE A 232 -6.53 11.94 -17.97
CA ILE A 232 -5.86 12.17 -16.69
C ILE A 232 -4.74 13.21 -16.84
N LEU A 233 -4.37 13.88 -15.75
CA LEU A 233 -3.37 14.96 -15.78
C LEU A 233 -2.02 14.49 -16.34
N ASP A 234 -1.55 13.30 -15.95
CA ASP A 234 -0.29 12.69 -16.38
C ASP A 234 -0.21 12.49 -17.91
N SER A 235 -1.37 12.38 -18.57
CA SER A 235 -1.45 12.23 -20.03
C SER A 235 -0.84 13.42 -20.78
N ASN A 236 -0.81 14.62 -20.16
CA ASN A 236 -0.17 15.83 -20.69
C ASN A 236 1.37 15.79 -20.61
N PHE A 237 1.95 14.93 -19.76
CA PHE A 237 3.38 14.95 -19.42
C PHE A 237 4.16 13.76 -19.97
N MET A 238 3.52 12.91 -20.77
CA MET A 238 4.22 11.90 -21.55
C MET A 238 5.22 12.56 -22.50
N THR A 239 6.29 11.84 -22.85
CA THR A 239 7.31 12.31 -23.81
C THR A 239 6.69 12.81 -25.11
N ALA A 240 5.61 12.15 -25.56
CA ALA A 240 4.65 12.70 -26.50
C ALA A 240 3.29 12.76 -25.77
N PRO A 241 2.73 13.96 -25.49
CA PRO A 241 1.44 14.08 -24.82
C PRO A 241 0.36 13.22 -25.47
N LEU A 242 -0.44 12.54 -24.64
CA LEU A 242 -1.32 11.45 -25.06
C LEU A 242 -2.58 11.96 -25.76
N THR A 243 -2.85 11.48 -26.97
CA THR A 243 -4.17 11.53 -27.60
C THR A 243 -5.13 10.63 -26.82
N THR A 244 -6.23 11.19 -26.34
CA THR A 244 -7.13 10.51 -25.39
C THR A 244 -8.56 10.99 -25.56
N VAL A 245 -9.49 10.36 -24.85
CA VAL A 245 -10.88 10.78 -24.73
C VAL A 245 -11.09 11.40 -23.36
N HIS A 246 -11.48 12.67 -23.29
CA HIS A 246 -11.84 13.32 -22.05
C HIS A 246 -13.19 12.83 -21.53
N GLN A 247 -13.14 12.25 -20.33
CA GLN A 247 -14.29 11.91 -19.52
C GLN A 247 -14.46 13.00 -18.44
N PRO A 248 -15.62 13.69 -18.37
CA PRO A 248 -15.84 14.78 -17.42
C PRO A 248 -16.15 14.25 -16.01
N LEU A 249 -15.11 13.78 -15.31
CA LEU A 249 -15.21 13.12 -13.99
C LEU A 249 -15.70 14.04 -12.87
N ILE A 250 -15.31 15.32 -12.91
CA ILE A 250 -15.79 16.34 -11.98
C ILE A 250 -17.30 16.54 -12.16
N GLU A 251 -17.76 16.68 -13.41
CA GLU A 251 -19.19 16.86 -13.71
C GLU A 251 -20.03 15.65 -13.32
N GLN A 252 -19.48 14.44 -13.41
CA GLN A 252 -20.17 13.23 -12.95
C GLN A 252 -20.42 13.27 -11.44
N ALA A 253 -19.43 13.67 -10.64
CA ALA A 253 -19.59 13.82 -9.19
C ALA A 253 -20.62 14.91 -8.86
N PHE A 254 -20.55 16.08 -9.50
CA PHE A 254 -21.54 17.15 -9.36
C PHE A 254 -22.95 16.67 -9.70
N SER A 255 -23.12 16.01 -10.84
CA SER A 255 -24.41 15.48 -11.30
C SER A 255 -24.97 14.46 -10.31
N ALA A 256 -24.12 13.59 -9.77
CA ALA A 256 -24.54 12.61 -8.79
C ALA A 256 -25.04 13.25 -7.49
N CYS A 257 -24.33 14.27 -7.00
CA CYS A 257 -24.75 15.04 -5.83
C CYS A 257 -26.07 15.78 -6.07
N THR A 258 -26.23 16.42 -7.24
CA THR A 258 -27.47 17.12 -7.60
C THR A 258 -28.65 16.15 -7.69
N ILE A 259 -28.48 14.97 -8.31
CA ILE A 259 -29.53 13.96 -8.34
C ILE A 259 -29.86 13.48 -6.92
N LEU A 260 -28.86 13.24 -6.08
CA LEU A 260 -29.08 12.81 -4.71
C LEU A 260 -29.84 13.87 -3.89
N GLU A 261 -29.55 15.15 -4.08
CA GLU A 261 -30.29 16.25 -3.47
C GLU A 261 -31.75 16.29 -3.93
N LEU A 262 -32.02 16.04 -5.22
CA LEU A 262 -33.38 15.93 -5.74
C LEU A 262 -34.12 14.74 -5.13
N LEU A 263 -33.45 13.59 -4.97
CA LEU A 263 -34.01 12.41 -4.30
C LEU A 263 -34.38 12.69 -2.84
N PHE A 264 -33.54 13.39 -2.07
CA PHE A 264 -33.88 13.78 -0.69
C PHE A 264 -35.13 14.65 -0.60
N ASN A 265 -35.41 15.42 -1.65
CA ASN A 265 -36.59 16.27 -1.75
C ASN A 265 -37.80 15.57 -2.39
N ASN A 266 -37.75 14.25 -2.56
CA ASN A 266 -38.78 13.43 -3.22
C ASN A 266 -39.18 13.97 -4.60
N LYS A 267 -38.22 14.49 -5.36
CA LYS A 267 -38.42 14.95 -6.74
C LYS A 267 -38.13 13.82 -7.72
N ASP A 268 -38.82 13.85 -8.87
CA ASP A 268 -38.51 12.97 -9.99
C ASP A 268 -37.13 13.28 -10.55
N VAL A 269 -36.38 12.22 -10.85
CA VAL A 269 -35.02 12.30 -11.43
C VAL A 269 -34.89 11.36 -12.61
N PRO A 270 -34.06 11.68 -13.61
CA PRO A 270 -33.74 10.75 -14.68
C PRO A 270 -33.02 9.52 -14.12
N MET A 271 -33.45 8.33 -14.54
CA MET A 271 -32.78 7.07 -14.16
C MET A 271 -31.41 6.90 -14.79
N ILE A 272 -31.18 7.52 -15.95
CA ILE A 272 -29.90 7.50 -16.65
C ILE A 272 -29.59 8.93 -17.08
N THR A 273 -28.48 9.45 -16.59
CA THR A 273 -27.90 10.73 -17.01
C THR A 273 -26.61 10.43 -17.74
N LYS A 274 -26.60 10.69 -19.05
CA LYS A 274 -25.42 10.49 -19.89
C LYS A 274 -24.61 11.79 -19.97
N VAL A 275 -23.30 11.71 -19.71
CA VAL A 275 -22.37 12.83 -19.85
C VAL A 275 -21.49 12.61 -21.08
N ASP A 276 -21.35 13.65 -21.91
CA ASP A 276 -20.67 13.55 -23.19
C ASP A 276 -19.14 13.49 -23.01
N THR A 277 -18.49 12.69 -23.85
CA THR A 277 -17.03 12.65 -23.96
C THR A 277 -16.51 13.54 -25.07
N LYS A 278 -15.24 13.94 -24.99
CA LYS A 278 -14.58 14.68 -26.08
C LYS A 278 -13.24 14.05 -26.46
N LEU A 279 -13.02 13.81 -27.76
CA LEU A 279 -11.69 13.44 -28.27
C LEU A 279 -10.71 14.61 -28.08
N ILE A 280 -9.56 14.32 -27.46
CA ILE A 280 -8.45 15.24 -27.24
C ILE A 280 -7.26 14.73 -28.05
N ILE A 281 -6.98 15.40 -29.17
CA ILE A 281 -5.86 15.06 -30.06
C ILE A 281 -4.59 15.74 -29.55
N ARG A 282 -3.53 14.97 -29.40
CA ARG A 282 -2.18 15.40 -29.00
C ARG A 282 -1.11 14.66 -29.81
N GLU A 283 0.13 14.69 -29.35
CA GLU A 283 1.31 14.27 -30.10
C GLU A 283 1.52 12.75 -30.17
N SER A 284 0.94 11.96 -29.25
CA SER A 284 1.15 10.50 -29.23
C SER A 284 0.56 9.75 -30.42
N CYS A 285 -0.35 10.37 -31.17
CA CYS A 285 -0.80 9.85 -32.46
C CYS A 285 -0.04 10.47 -33.64
N GLY A 286 0.97 11.31 -33.42
CA GLY A 286 1.72 11.98 -34.49
C GLY A 286 1.05 13.25 -35.03
N CYS A 287 -0.13 13.60 -34.54
CA CYS A 287 -0.71 14.91 -34.80
C CYS A 287 0.04 15.97 -33.98
N ASN A 288 0.56 17.00 -34.64
CA ASN A 288 0.92 18.22 -33.90
C ASN A 288 -0.35 18.82 -33.33
N ALA A 289 -0.29 19.46 -32.15
CA ALA A 289 -1.38 20.26 -31.58
C ALA A 289 -1.73 21.52 -32.42
N PHE A 290 -1.42 21.51 -33.72
CA PHE A 290 -1.85 22.48 -34.71
C PHE A 290 -3.19 22.02 -35.30
N ILE A 291 -4.27 22.66 -34.86
CA ILE A 291 -5.52 22.67 -35.61
C ILE A 291 -5.25 23.38 -36.94
N PRO A 292 -5.39 22.74 -38.12
CA PRO A 292 -5.40 23.46 -39.37
C PRO A 292 -6.78 24.11 -39.52
N ILE A 293 -6.89 25.40 -39.17
CA ILE A 293 -8.10 26.16 -39.46
C ILE A 293 -8.14 26.42 -40.96
N LYS A 294 -9.22 25.97 -41.60
CA LYS A 294 -9.57 26.34 -42.98
C LYS A 294 -9.73 27.85 -43.06
N SER A 295 -8.90 28.45 -43.90
CA SER A 295 -8.86 29.85 -44.32
C SER A 295 -10.23 30.55 -44.36
N ARG A 296 -10.37 31.68 -43.65
CA ARG A 296 -11.28 32.76 -44.06
C ARG A 296 -10.84 34.14 -43.53
N ILE A 297 -10.51 34.99 -44.52
CA ILE A 297 -10.72 36.45 -44.60
C ILE A 297 -9.56 37.39 -44.15
N ASN A 298 -9.05 38.12 -45.15
CA ASN A 298 -8.29 39.36 -45.03
C ASN A 298 -9.08 40.47 -44.32
N LYS A 299 -8.51 41.07 -43.26
CA LYS A 299 -8.55 42.51 -42.95
C LYS A 299 -7.68 42.83 -41.72
N SER A 300 -7.11 44.02 -41.67
CA SER A 300 -6.45 44.57 -40.49
C SER A 300 -7.43 44.72 -39.33
N ILE A 301 -7.02 44.35 -38.11
CA ILE A 301 -7.86 44.38 -36.90
C ILE A 301 -8.32 45.82 -36.61
N ASP A 302 -9.61 46.10 -36.77
CA ASP A 302 -10.24 47.34 -36.31
C ASP A 302 -10.95 47.12 -34.94
N ARG A 303 -11.48 48.19 -34.31
CA ARG A 303 -12.13 48.09 -32.97
C ARG A 303 -13.26 47.04 -32.90
N VAL A 304 -13.96 46.79 -34.00
CA VAL A 304 -15.05 45.81 -34.11
C VAL A 304 -14.51 44.37 -34.14
N ASP A 305 -13.36 44.15 -34.76
CA ASP A 305 -12.69 42.84 -34.79
C ASP A 305 -12.08 42.50 -33.42
N ARG A 306 -11.56 43.50 -32.69
CA ARG A 306 -11.07 43.34 -31.31
C ARG A 306 -12.13 42.79 -30.36
N SER A 307 -13.33 43.38 -30.34
CA SER A 307 -14.45 42.88 -29.53
C SER A 307 -14.90 41.49 -29.95
N ARG A 308 -14.80 41.16 -31.25
CA ARG A 308 -15.14 39.84 -31.78
C ARG A 308 -14.13 38.77 -31.35
N ILE A 309 -12.83 39.06 -31.37
CA ILE A 309 -11.76 38.17 -30.91
C ILE A 309 -11.91 37.86 -29.42
N ILE A 310 -12.10 38.91 -28.61
CA ILE A 310 -12.31 38.78 -27.16
C ILE A 310 -13.56 37.93 -26.89
N ASN A 311 -14.67 38.22 -27.58
CA ASN A 311 -15.91 37.47 -27.41
C ASN A 311 -15.76 36.01 -27.84
N LEU A 312 -15.08 35.71 -28.96
CA LEU A 312 -14.84 34.33 -29.41
C LEU A 312 -14.09 33.52 -28.36
N ILE A 313 -13.01 34.08 -27.81
CA ILE A 313 -12.24 33.44 -26.75
C ILE A 313 -13.12 33.22 -25.52
N ILE A 314 -13.86 34.24 -25.06
CA ILE A 314 -14.71 34.13 -23.86
C ILE A 314 -15.87 33.14 -24.06
N THR A 315 -16.50 33.09 -25.25
CA THR A 315 -17.63 32.20 -25.53
C THR A 315 -17.23 30.71 -25.50
N ASP A 316 -15.99 30.38 -25.85
CA ASP A 316 -15.48 29.01 -25.76
C ASP A 316 -15.34 28.51 -24.32
N PHE A 317 -15.46 29.39 -23.32
CA PHE A 317 -15.46 29.07 -21.88
C PHE A 317 -16.85 29.28 -21.22
N ASN A 318 -17.93 29.42 -21.99
CA ASN A 318 -19.29 29.72 -21.47
C ASN A 318 -19.86 28.72 -20.46
N ASN A 319 -19.32 27.50 -20.37
CA ASN A 319 -19.80 26.48 -19.44
C ASN A 319 -19.17 26.57 -18.04
N GLU A 320 -18.18 27.45 -17.81
CA GLU A 320 -17.45 27.58 -16.53
C GLU A 320 -17.64 28.97 -15.90
N LYS A 321 -18.79 29.16 -15.24
CA LYS A 321 -19.23 30.44 -14.66
C LYS A 321 -18.24 31.09 -13.69
N SER A 322 -17.44 30.29 -12.98
CA SER A 322 -16.46 30.77 -11.99
C SER A 322 -15.25 31.46 -12.61
N ILE A 323 -14.96 31.22 -13.89
CA ILE A 323 -13.75 31.69 -14.58
C ILE A 323 -14.05 32.88 -15.49
N GLN A 324 -15.32 33.04 -15.86
CA GLN A 324 -15.78 34.04 -16.82
C GLN A 324 -15.46 35.47 -16.37
N ASP A 325 -15.60 35.77 -15.07
CA ASP A 325 -15.31 37.09 -14.50
C ASP A 325 -13.82 37.45 -14.58
N ASP A 326 -12.93 36.47 -14.38
CA ASP A 326 -11.48 36.68 -14.48
C ASP A 326 -11.03 36.76 -15.94
N LEU A 327 -11.58 35.92 -16.82
CA LEU A 327 -11.30 35.97 -18.26
C LEU A 327 -11.74 37.28 -18.91
N SER A 328 -12.87 37.83 -18.46
CA SER A 328 -13.40 39.11 -18.94
C SER A 328 -12.45 40.29 -18.69
N LYS A 329 -11.57 40.19 -17.69
CA LYS A 329 -10.54 41.19 -17.37
C LYS A 329 -9.20 40.86 -18.02
N LEU A 330 -8.86 39.57 -18.05
CA LEU A 330 -7.60 39.02 -18.55
C LEU A 330 -7.45 39.19 -20.06
N VAL A 331 -8.37 38.59 -20.81
CA VAL A 331 -8.26 38.36 -22.25
C VAL A 331 -8.15 39.67 -23.03
N PRO A 332 -8.93 40.74 -22.73
CA PRO A 332 -8.76 42.03 -23.38
C PRO A 332 -7.34 42.58 -23.25
N THR A 333 -6.78 42.50 -22.04
CA THR A 333 -5.44 43.03 -21.74
C THR A 333 -4.35 42.27 -22.51
N LEU A 334 -4.45 40.94 -22.60
CA LEU A 334 -3.50 40.13 -23.35
C LEU A 334 -3.56 40.42 -24.85
N ILE A 335 -4.78 40.50 -25.42
CA ILE A 335 -4.98 40.80 -26.85
C ILE A 335 -4.44 42.20 -27.20
N ASP A 336 -4.67 43.20 -26.35
CA ASP A 336 -4.15 44.55 -26.55
C ASP A 336 -2.62 44.56 -26.62
N ASN A 337 -1.97 43.87 -25.70
CA ASN A 337 -0.51 43.78 -25.66
C ASN A 337 0.04 43.04 -26.88
N ILE A 338 -0.61 41.95 -27.32
CA ILE A 338 -0.24 41.22 -28.53
C ILE A 338 -0.31 42.13 -29.76
N ILE A 339 -1.40 42.87 -29.94
CA ILE A 339 -1.59 43.79 -31.07
C ILE A 339 -0.51 44.89 -31.06
N LEU A 340 -0.22 45.46 -29.88
CA LEU A 340 0.83 46.48 -29.73
C LEU A 340 2.23 45.95 -30.07
N ASP A 341 2.55 44.74 -29.64
CA ASP A 341 3.83 44.09 -29.90
C ASP A 341 4.02 43.77 -31.38
N ILE A 342 2.98 43.26 -32.06
CA ILE A 342 3.00 42.96 -33.50
C ILE A 342 3.18 44.24 -34.31
N ASN A 343 2.37 45.26 -34.04
CA ASN A 343 2.40 46.52 -34.81
C ASN A 343 3.75 47.26 -34.69
N SER A 344 4.51 47.00 -33.62
CA SER A 344 5.77 47.67 -33.32
C SER A 344 7.00 46.76 -33.47
N PHE A 345 6.83 45.48 -33.83
CA PHE A 345 7.88 44.44 -33.86
C PHE A 345 8.81 44.52 -32.63
N ARG A 346 8.23 44.56 -31.43
CA ARG A 346 8.99 44.80 -30.21
C ARG A 346 9.99 43.68 -29.95
N LYS A 347 11.26 44.04 -29.72
CA LYS A 347 12.28 43.07 -29.27
C LYS A 347 11.98 42.52 -27.87
N GLU A 348 11.36 43.34 -27.02
CA GLU A 348 10.90 43.00 -25.68
C GLU A 348 9.37 43.12 -25.62
N PRO A 349 8.64 42.02 -25.85
CA PRO A 349 7.19 42.05 -25.98
C PRO A 349 6.49 42.28 -24.64
N ILE A 350 5.56 43.24 -24.58
CA ILE A 350 4.73 43.53 -23.40
C ILE A 350 3.84 42.34 -23.05
N PHE A 351 3.36 41.63 -24.07
CA PHE A 351 2.54 40.44 -23.92
C PHE A 351 3.19 39.41 -22.99
N LEU A 352 4.50 39.18 -23.13
CA LEU A 352 5.20 38.19 -22.30
C LEU A 352 5.25 38.61 -20.82
N TYR A 353 5.44 39.91 -20.54
CA TYR A 353 5.40 40.42 -19.17
C TYR A 353 4.00 40.30 -18.56
N ALA A 354 2.97 40.73 -19.30
CA ALA A 354 1.58 40.61 -18.86
C ALA A 354 1.19 39.15 -18.63
N LEU A 355 1.52 38.25 -19.56
CA LEU A 355 1.31 36.82 -19.42
C LEU A 355 2.00 36.31 -18.15
N SER A 356 3.29 36.60 -17.97
CA SER A 356 4.06 36.15 -16.78
C SER A 356 3.39 36.57 -15.47
N ASP A 357 2.90 37.81 -15.37
CA ASP A 357 2.23 38.30 -14.15
C ASP A 357 0.91 37.59 -13.87
N TRP A 358 0.12 37.31 -14.91
CA TRP A 358 -1.10 36.53 -14.75
C TRP A 358 -0.84 35.06 -14.41
N LEU A 359 0.20 34.47 -14.98
CA LEU A 359 0.66 33.13 -14.63
C LEU A 359 1.13 33.08 -13.15
N LYS A 360 1.69 34.16 -12.59
CA LYS A 360 2.04 34.22 -11.16
C LYS A 360 0.83 34.25 -10.24
N LEU A 361 -0.28 34.87 -10.67
CA LEU A 361 -1.50 34.99 -9.88
C LEU A 361 -2.38 33.74 -9.89
N THR A 362 -2.04 32.74 -10.71
CA THR A 362 -2.81 31.50 -10.84
C THR A 362 -2.52 30.55 -9.68
N THR A 363 -3.53 30.23 -8.87
CA THR A 363 -3.39 29.43 -7.64
C THR A 363 -3.66 27.92 -7.83
N ASN A 364 -4.50 27.51 -8.80
CA ASN A 364 -4.80 26.10 -9.08
C ASN A 364 -4.19 25.63 -10.42
N TRP A 365 -2.87 25.46 -10.42
CA TRP A 365 -2.12 25.31 -11.65
C TRP A 365 -2.46 24.06 -12.47
N ASN A 366 -2.83 22.94 -11.83
CA ASN A 366 -3.24 21.72 -12.54
C ASN A 366 -4.48 21.94 -13.42
N TYR A 367 -5.42 22.76 -12.94
CA TYR A 367 -6.65 23.07 -13.65
C TYR A 367 -6.42 24.19 -14.68
N TYR A 368 -5.70 25.23 -14.28
CA TYR A 368 -5.49 26.40 -15.11
C TYR A 368 -4.42 26.22 -16.18
N PHE A 369 -3.52 25.24 -16.11
CA PHE A 369 -2.53 25.00 -17.15
C PHE A 369 -3.20 24.67 -18.50
N ASP A 370 -4.20 23.78 -18.51
CA ASP A 370 -4.94 23.43 -19.72
C ASP A 370 -5.77 24.61 -20.22
N ILE A 371 -6.32 25.41 -19.31
CA ILE A 371 -7.04 26.65 -19.64
C ILE A 371 -6.10 27.66 -20.27
N TRP A 372 -4.91 27.87 -19.70
CA TRP A 372 -3.88 28.76 -20.24
C TRP A 372 -3.39 28.31 -21.62
N ASN A 373 -3.18 27.01 -21.81
CA ASN A 373 -2.87 26.45 -23.13
C ASN A 373 -3.98 26.71 -24.14
N LYS A 374 -5.26 26.52 -23.76
CA LYS A 374 -6.40 26.83 -24.63
C LYS A 374 -6.46 28.32 -24.98
N ILE A 375 -6.29 29.20 -23.99
CA ILE A 375 -6.29 30.66 -24.19
C ILE A 375 -5.16 31.05 -25.15
N LEU A 376 -3.94 30.57 -24.93
CA LEU A 376 -2.80 30.89 -25.81
C LEU A 376 -3.00 30.37 -27.23
N ASN A 377 -3.49 29.14 -27.40
CA ASN A 377 -3.78 28.56 -28.71
C ASN A 377 -4.87 29.35 -29.45
N GLN A 378 -5.93 29.74 -28.74
CA GLN A 378 -7.02 30.51 -29.33
C GLN A 378 -6.58 31.91 -29.69
N CYS A 379 -5.81 32.58 -28.83
CA CYS A 379 -5.20 33.87 -29.12
C CYS A 379 -4.28 33.78 -30.35
N GLN A 380 -3.40 32.78 -30.43
CA GLN A 380 -2.45 32.63 -31.53
C GLN A 380 -3.16 32.40 -32.86
N SER A 381 -4.06 31.40 -32.90
CA SER A 381 -4.80 31.05 -34.12
C SER A 381 -5.63 32.22 -34.63
N THR A 382 -6.37 32.85 -33.72
CA THR A 382 -7.20 34.01 -34.07
C THR A 382 -6.34 35.15 -34.59
N VAL A 383 -5.23 35.49 -33.92
CA VAL A 383 -4.35 36.59 -34.37
C VAL A 383 -3.69 36.28 -35.71
N LEU A 384 -3.24 35.06 -35.96
CA LEU A 384 -2.62 34.67 -37.24
C LEU A 384 -3.55 34.82 -38.44
N ASP A 385 -4.87 34.72 -38.24
CA ASP A 385 -5.86 34.91 -39.31
C ASP A 385 -5.94 36.37 -39.79
N TYR A 386 -5.61 37.34 -38.92
CA TYR A 386 -5.68 38.78 -39.24
C TYR A 386 -4.37 39.36 -39.79
N TYR A 387 -3.23 38.68 -39.63
CA TYR A 387 -1.91 39.17 -40.05
C TYR A 387 -1.33 38.30 -41.19
N PRO A 388 -1.61 38.62 -42.47
CA PRO A 388 -1.21 37.78 -43.60
C PRO A 388 0.28 37.91 -43.97
N ASN A 389 0.99 38.96 -43.51
CA ASN A 389 2.39 39.21 -43.88
C ASN A 389 3.32 38.16 -43.27
N ILE A 390 4.29 37.68 -44.06
CA ILE A 390 5.23 36.64 -43.63
C ILE A 390 6.11 37.06 -42.44
N ASN A 391 6.50 38.34 -42.36
CA ASN A 391 7.30 38.86 -41.25
C ASN A 391 6.46 38.96 -39.98
N GLU A 392 5.19 39.37 -40.09
CA GLU A 392 4.26 39.42 -38.96
C GLU A 392 3.96 38.00 -38.46
N LYS A 393 3.70 37.04 -39.35
CA LYS A 393 3.50 35.63 -38.98
C LYS A 393 4.71 35.03 -38.28
N ASN A 394 5.91 35.30 -38.77
CA ASN A 394 7.14 34.84 -38.13
C ASN A 394 7.30 35.43 -36.73
N TYR A 395 7.05 36.73 -36.58
CA TYR A 395 7.09 37.40 -35.28
C TYR A 395 6.02 36.86 -34.32
N ILE A 396 4.78 36.67 -34.78
CA ILE A 396 3.69 36.07 -33.98
C ILE A 396 4.06 34.67 -33.53
N ASN A 397 4.57 33.83 -34.43
CA ASN A 397 5.00 32.48 -34.08
C ASN A 397 6.14 32.47 -33.06
N GLU A 398 7.12 33.37 -33.20
CA GLU A 398 8.20 33.53 -32.22
C GLU A 398 7.66 34.03 -30.86
N LEU A 399 6.76 35.01 -30.88
CA LEU A 399 6.13 35.58 -29.70
C LEU A 399 5.36 34.53 -28.89
N PHE A 400 4.50 33.76 -29.55
CA PHE A 400 3.74 32.69 -28.88
C PHE A 400 4.61 31.51 -28.48
N LYS A 401 5.65 31.17 -29.25
CA LYS A 401 6.65 30.17 -28.82
C LYS A 401 7.30 30.56 -27.48
N ARG A 402 7.65 31.85 -27.30
CA ARG A 402 8.14 32.37 -26.01
C ARG A 402 7.06 32.35 -24.93
N GLY A 403 5.81 32.67 -25.27
CA GLY A 403 4.67 32.57 -24.35
C GLY A 403 4.41 31.15 -23.83
N TYR A 404 4.44 30.14 -24.70
CA TYR A 404 4.37 28.73 -24.28
C TYR A 404 5.58 28.32 -23.43
N SER A 405 6.77 28.84 -23.75
CA SER A 405 7.96 28.57 -22.92
C SER A 405 7.78 29.11 -21.50
N GLU A 406 7.22 30.32 -21.32
CA GLU A 406 6.89 30.88 -20.00
C GLU A 406 5.83 30.05 -19.26
N LEU A 407 4.78 29.61 -19.96
CA LEU A 407 3.75 28.74 -19.38
C LEU A 407 4.34 27.41 -18.89
N VAL A 408 5.20 26.79 -19.70
CA VAL A 408 5.91 25.56 -19.34
C VAL A 408 6.85 25.80 -18.15
N LEU A 409 7.63 26.89 -18.15
CA LEU A 409 8.52 27.23 -17.04
C LEU A 409 7.75 27.38 -15.72
N LYS A 410 6.64 28.12 -15.72
CA LYS A 410 5.82 28.28 -14.51
C LYS A 410 5.22 26.94 -14.05
N ASN A 411 4.83 26.08 -14.98
CA ASN A 411 4.39 24.71 -14.66
C ASN A 411 5.50 23.87 -14.03
N THR A 412 6.70 23.91 -14.59
CA THR A 412 7.85 23.19 -14.03
C THR A 412 8.20 23.68 -12.63
N HIS A 413 8.08 24.98 -12.34
CA HIS A 413 8.25 25.51 -10.99
C HIS A 413 7.19 25.00 -10.02
N ASN A 414 5.92 24.96 -10.42
CA ASN A 414 4.86 24.42 -9.57
C ASN A 414 5.07 22.92 -9.30
N LEU A 415 5.42 22.15 -10.33
CA LEU A 415 5.76 20.74 -10.19
C LEU A 415 6.96 20.53 -9.24
N ALA A 416 8.00 21.36 -9.34
CA ALA A 416 9.14 21.31 -8.43
C ALA A 416 8.75 21.60 -6.97
N GLU A 417 7.83 22.53 -6.75
CA GLU A 417 7.28 22.82 -5.42
C GLU A 417 6.47 21.64 -4.87
N LYS A 418 5.63 21.01 -5.71
CA LYS A 418 4.91 19.78 -5.35
C LYS A 418 5.85 18.61 -5.04
N LEU A 419 6.91 18.43 -5.83
CA LEU A 419 7.94 17.41 -5.57
C LEU A 419 8.63 17.65 -4.23
N LYS A 420 8.97 18.91 -3.92
CA LYS A 420 9.54 19.27 -2.62
C LYS A 420 8.58 18.96 -1.47
N ASN A 421 7.28 19.27 -1.63
CA ASN A 421 6.27 18.92 -0.64
C ASN A 421 6.11 17.40 -0.48
N THR A 422 6.23 16.64 -1.57
CA THR A 422 6.20 15.17 -1.57
C THR A 422 7.41 14.60 -0.83
N GLU A 423 8.61 15.17 -1.00
CA GLU A 423 9.81 14.77 -0.28
C GLU A 423 9.67 15.00 1.24
N VAL A 424 9.10 16.14 1.63
CA VAL A 424 8.78 16.44 3.04
C VAL A 424 7.78 15.43 3.60
N LEU A 425 6.73 15.10 2.83
CA LEU A 425 5.74 14.09 3.22
C LEU A 425 6.35 12.70 3.41
N LEU A 426 7.24 12.27 2.52
CA LEU A 426 7.94 10.99 2.64
C LEU A 426 8.86 10.96 3.86
N TYR A 427 9.53 12.06 4.16
CA TYR A 427 10.33 12.21 5.37
C TYR A 427 9.45 12.08 6.63
N LEU A 428 8.33 12.81 6.68
CA LEU A 428 7.37 12.73 7.79
C LEU A 428 6.82 11.32 7.96
N LEU A 429 6.40 10.65 6.87
CA LEU A 429 5.93 9.27 6.90
C LEU A 429 6.98 8.31 7.48
N ARG A 430 8.25 8.49 7.10
CA ARG A 430 9.35 7.69 7.62
C ARG A 430 9.56 7.92 9.12
N GLU A 431 9.58 9.17 9.56
CA GLU A 431 9.70 9.51 10.99
C GLU A 431 8.54 8.91 11.80
N THR A 432 7.31 9.02 11.29
CA THR A 432 6.12 8.45 11.92
C THR A 432 6.18 6.92 11.96
N SER A 433 6.60 6.25 10.88
CA SER A 433 6.77 4.79 10.84
C SER A 433 7.84 4.32 11.83
N ASP A 434 8.96 5.04 11.95
CA ASP A 434 10.00 4.75 12.93
C ASP A 434 9.43 4.79 14.36
N LYS A 435 8.55 5.75 14.68
CA LYS A 435 7.88 5.80 16.00
C LYS A 435 6.92 4.62 16.20
N PHE A 436 6.14 4.24 15.19
CA PHE A 436 5.25 3.08 15.26
C PHE A 436 5.98 1.76 15.45
N ASN A 437 7.23 1.63 14.96
CA ASN A 437 8.05 0.43 15.12
C ASN A 437 8.44 0.15 16.59
N TYR A 438 8.46 1.17 17.46
CA TYR A 438 8.80 1.04 18.89
C TYR A 438 7.57 0.99 19.80
N CYS A 439 6.37 0.92 19.22
CA CYS A 439 5.11 0.98 19.95
C CYS A 439 4.74 -0.39 20.55
N ASN A 440 4.49 -0.43 21.87
CA ASN A 440 4.23 -1.68 22.61
C ASN A 440 2.83 -1.76 23.23
N SER A 441 2.05 -0.67 23.19
CA SER A 441 0.73 -0.58 23.84
C SER A 441 -0.27 0.20 22.99
N LEU A 442 -1.56 0.10 23.31
CA LEU A 442 -2.61 0.93 22.67
C LEU A 442 -2.44 2.41 23.05
N GLU A 443 -1.95 2.69 24.26
CA GLU A 443 -1.63 4.04 24.73
C GLU A 443 -0.50 4.68 23.91
N ASP A 444 0.51 3.90 23.52
CA ASP A 444 1.57 4.36 22.62
C ASP A 444 1.04 4.70 21.22
N ILE A 445 0.14 3.86 20.67
CA ILE A 445 -0.53 4.13 19.37
C ILE A 445 -1.28 5.47 19.47
N TYR A 446 -2.07 5.65 20.52
CA TYR A 446 -2.83 6.88 20.75
C TYR A 446 -1.92 8.10 20.88
N ARG A 447 -0.79 7.99 21.61
CA ARG A 447 0.19 9.07 21.75
C ARG A 447 0.81 9.43 20.39
N ILE A 448 1.27 8.45 19.63
CA ILE A 448 1.89 8.67 18.31
C ILE A 448 0.91 9.34 17.36
N ILE A 449 -0.36 8.89 17.31
CA ILE A 449 -1.38 9.52 16.47
C ILE A 449 -1.56 10.99 16.82
N ASN A 450 -1.70 11.32 18.10
CA ASN A 450 -1.87 12.71 18.55
C ASN A 450 -0.63 13.59 18.28
N GLU A 451 0.58 13.04 18.37
CA GLU A 451 1.82 13.76 18.13
C GLU A 451 2.12 13.94 16.62
N GLU A 452 1.81 12.93 15.81
CA GLU A 452 2.30 12.84 14.43
C GLU A 452 1.24 13.19 13.39
N PHE A 453 -0.03 12.81 13.55
CA PHE A 453 -1.01 12.95 12.46
C PHE A 453 -1.34 14.41 12.17
N GLY A 454 -1.22 15.29 13.17
CA GLY A 454 -1.30 16.74 13.00
C GLY A 454 -0.23 17.31 12.05
N LYS A 455 0.94 16.67 11.91
CA LYS A 455 1.98 17.07 10.94
C LYS A 455 1.52 16.87 9.48
N PHE A 456 0.58 15.95 9.25
CA PHE A 456 -0.10 15.72 7.97
C PHE A 456 -1.41 16.54 7.86
N GLY A 457 -1.58 17.58 8.67
CA GLY A 457 -2.76 18.44 8.68
C GLY A 457 -4.06 17.72 9.08
N ILE A 458 -3.97 16.49 9.56
CA ILE A 458 -5.11 15.70 10.03
C ILE A 458 -5.41 16.17 11.45
N LYS A 459 -6.54 16.86 11.63
CA LYS A 459 -6.91 17.41 12.95
C LYS A 459 -7.59 16.36 13.81
N ASN A 460 -8.56 15.64 13.25
CA ASN A 460 -9.28 14.58 13.94
C ASN A 460 -9.01 13.20 13.31
N THR A 461 -8.73 12.22 14.16
CA THR A 461 -8.60 10.81 13.80
C THR A 461 -9.36 9.96 14.79
N TYR A 462 -10.17 9.03 14.29
CA TYR A 462 -10.97 8.13 15.11
C TYR A 462 -10.61 6.69 14.77
N ILE A 463 -10.21 5.92 15.78
CA ILE A 463 -9.96 4.48 15.63
C ILE A 463 -11.09 3.73 16.30
N VAL A 464 -11.71 2.83 15.53
CA VAL A 464 -12.76 1.96 16.04
C VAL A 464 -12.27 0.53 15.92
N LEU A 465 -11.98 -0.09 17.06
CA LEU A 465 -11.50 -1.47 17.12
C LEU A 465 -12.66 -2.45 17.30
N HIS A 466 -12.56 -3.61 16.63
CA HIS A 466 -13.47 -4.73 16.81
C HIS A 466 -13.10 -5.54 18.06
N ASN A 467 -14.09 -6.05 18.78
CA ASN A 467 -13.84 -6.84 19.98
C ASN A 467 -13.58 -8.30 19.58
N GLN A 468 -12.36 -8.82 19.81
CA GLN A 468 -11.90 -10.14 19.33
C GLN A 468 -12.67 -11.36 19.88
N LYS A 469 -13.68 -11.20 20.74
CA LYS A 469 -14.40 -12.32 21.38
C LYS A 469 -15.43 -13.04 20.49
N SER A 470 -15.74 -12.53 19.30
CA SER A 470 -16.69 -13.16 18.36
C SER A 470 -15.97 -13.75 17.16
N SER A 471 -15.41 -14.96 17.31
CA SER A 471 -14.85 -15.78 16.24
C SER A 471 -15.91 -16.51 15.40
N GLN A 472 -17.08 -15.89 15.22
CA GLN A 472 -18.10 -16.33 14.27
C GLN A 472 -18.61 -15.09 13.54
N GLY A 473 -18.62 -15.17 12.21
CA GLY A 473 -18.86 -14.03 11.33
C GLY A 473 -20.17 -13.28 11.58
N ASN A 474 -20.21 -12.07 11.02
CA ASN A 474 -21.41 -11.24 10.78
C ASN A 474 -21.95 -10.32 11.90
N ASN A 475 -21.14 -9.84 12.83
CA ASN A 475 -21.54 -8.67 13.64
C ASN A 475 -20.77 -7.39 13.24
N ALA A 476 -20.81 -7.06 11.94
CA ALA A 476 -20.44 -5.72 11.49
C ALA A 476 -21.42 -4.65 12.01
N SER A 477 -22.64 -5.03 12.41
CA SER A 477 -23.69 -4.15 12.93
C SER A 477 -23.23 -3.29 14.11
N ASP A 478 -22.45 -3.86 15.03
CA ASP A 478 -22.06 -3.20 16.29
C ASP A 478 -21.06 -2.05 16.09
N LEU A 479 -20.54 -1.91 14.87
CA LEU A 479 -19.57 -0.90 14.46
C LEU A 479 -20.17 0.18 13.55
N ILE A 480 -21.35 -0.05 12.95
CA ILE A 480 -21.98 0.85 11.97
C ILE A 480 -22.30 2.23 12.58
N ASP A 481 -22.68 2.26 13.86
CA ASP A 481 -23.11 3.49 14.54
C ASP A 481 -21.98 4.29 15.20
N LYS A 482 -20.71 3.90 14.97
CA LYS A 482 -19.54 4.49 15.66
C LYS A 482 -18.70 5.45 14.79
N LEU A 483 -19.19 5.92 13.65
CA LEU A 483 -18.52 7.03 12.93
C LEU A 483 -18.74 8.35 13.69
N PRO A 484 -17.82 9.33 13.55
CA PRO A 484 -17.96 10.65 14.16
C PRO A 484 -19.05 11.48 13.45
N TYR A 485 -20.32 11.14 13.68
CA TYR A 485 -21.46 11.82 13.06
C TYR A 485 -21.82 13.16 13.73
N GLU A 486 -21.34 13.40 14.96
CA GLU A 486 -21.62 14.61 15.75
C GLU A 486 -20.47 15.64 15.70
N ASP A 487 -19.40 15.34 14.97
CA ASP A 487 -18.28 16.27 14.83
C ASP A 487 -18.71 17.52 14.03
N LYS A 488 -18.31 18.69 14.53
CA LYS A 488 -18.60 20.01 13.95
C LYS A 488 -17.59 20.42 12.88
N SER A 489 -16.61 19.57 12.56
CA SER A 489 -15.67 19.86 11.47
C SER A 489 -16.40 20.20 10.17
N SER A 490 -15.83 21.11 9.38
CA SER A 490 -16.24 21.40 7.99
C SER A 490 -15.74 20.34 7.00
N GLU A 491 -14.69 19.60 7.33
CA GLU A 491 -13.94 18.75 6.38
C GLU A 491 -14.47 17.32 6.24
N ASP A 492 -14.56 16.81 5.01
CA ASP A 492 -15.00 15.43 4.74
C ASP A 492 -14.14 14.36 5.43
N TYR A 493 -14.60 13.11 5.47
CA TYR A 493 -13.88 12.02 6.14
C TYR A 493 -13.49 10.89 5.20
N PHE A 494 -12.28 10.35 5.38
CA PHE A 494 -11.86 9.08 4.81
C PHE A 494 -12.02 7.96 5.83
N VAL A 495 -12.70 6.87 5.45
CA VAL A 495 -12.94 5.71 6.29
C VAL A 495 -12.19 4.52 5.68
N LEU A 496 -11.14 4.04 6.37
CA LEU A 496 -10.28 2.96 5.91
C LEU A 496 -10.31 1.76 6.85
N PRO A 497 -10.20 0.53 6.31
CA PRO A 497 -10.11 -0.66 7.13
C PRO A 497 -8.74 -0.77 7.81
N LEU A 498 -8.72 -1.33 9.02
CA LEU A 498 -7.51 -1.71 9.76
C LEU A 498 -7.31 -3.23 9.64
N LEU A 499 -6.38 -3.63 8.79
CA LEU A 499 -6.16 -5.01 8.34
C LEU A 499 -4.68 -5.39 8.39
N TYR A 500 -4.39 -6.61 8.83
CA TYR A 500 -3.06 -7.21 8.70
C TYR A 500 -3.21 -8.66 8.25
N ASN A 501 -2.70 -8.99 7.05
CA ASN A 501 -2.96 -10.27 6.39
C ASN A 501 -4.48 -10.57 6.39
N ASP A 502 -4.88 -11.74 6.90
CA ASP A 502 -6.29 -12.16 6.98
C ASP A 502 -6.99 -11.72 8.28
N GLN A 503 -6.35 -10.85 9.09
CA GLN A 503 -6.89 -10.40 10.37
C GLN A 503 -7.50 -9.00 10.28
N TYR A 504 -8.70 -8.87 10.86
CA TYR A 504 -9.45 -7.64 10.97
C TYR A 504 -9.36 -7.05 12.37
N TYR A 505 -8.93 -5.80 12.48
CA TYR A 505 -8.85 -5.08 13.76
C TYR A 505 -9.93 -4.03 13.95
N GLY A 506 -10.54 -3.53 12.89
CA GLY A 506 -11.43 -2.38 12.98
C GLY A 506 -11.33 -1.47 11.76
N TYR A 507 -11.65 -0.20 11.95
CA TYR A 507 -11.44 0.82 10.93
C TYR A 507 -10.91 2.12 11.55
N VAL A 508 -10.31 2.95 10.72
CA VAL A 508 -9.86 4.30 11.07
C VAL A 508 -10.63 5.32 10.23
N VAL A 509 -11.01 6.42 10.87
CA VAL A 509 -11.63 7.59 10.24
C VAL A 509 -10.66 8.75 10.33
N PHE A 510 -10.28 9.29 9.18
CA PHE A 510 -9.45 10.49 9.09
C PHE A 510 -10.31 11.66 8.64
N GLU A 511 -10.20 12.78 9.33
CA GLU A 511 -10.60 14.06 8.76
C GLU A 511 -9.71 14.37 7.56
N LYS A 512 -10.32 14.65 6.42
CA LYS A 512 -9.61 15.00 5.19
C LYS A 512 -8.84 16.30 5.41
N SER A 513 -7.62 16.30 4.90
CA SER A 513 -6.69 17.43 4.86
C SER A 513 -6.23 17.63 3.41
N ASN A 514 -5.44 18.66 3.15
CA ASN A 514 -5.00 19.01 1.79
C ASN A 514 -3.93 18.09 1.21
N PHE A 515 -3.64 16.97 1.87
CA PHE A 515 -2.59 16.05 1.49
C PHE A 515 -3.09 14.96 0.54
N GLU A 516 -2.14 14.38 -0.20
CA GLU A 516 -2.44 13.32 -1.17
C GLU A 516 -3.08 12.11 -0.48
N PRO A 517 -4.14 11.52 -1.05
CA PRO A 517 -4.90 10.48 -0.34
C PRO A 517 -4.10 9.21 0.02
N ILE A 518 -2.99 8.94 -0.70
CA ILE A 518 -2.05 7.84 -0.41
C ILE A 518 -1.48 7.90 1.03
N ILE A 519 -1.42 9.10 1.62
CA ILE A 519 -0.95 9.29 2.99
C ILE A 519 -1.89 8.57 3.97
N TYR A 520 -3.21 8.66 3.79
CA TYR A 520 -4.18 8.00 4.69
C TYR A 520 -4.10 6.48 4.61
N GLU A 521 -3.90 5.91 3.41
CA GLU A 521 -3.66 4.47 3.26
C GLU A 521 -2.38 4.04 3.97
N SER A 522 -1.31 4.82 3.81
CA SER A 522 -0.02 4.56 4.47
C SER A 522 -0.16 4.59 6.00
N LEU A 523 -0.79 5.64 6.54
CA LEU A 523 -1.02 5.78 7.98
C LEU A 523 -1.95 4.69 8.53
N SER A 524 -3.02 4.33 7.81
CA SER A 524 -3.91 3.21 8.17
C SER A 524 -3.13 1.90 8.26
N ARG A 525 -2.20 1.66 7.32
CA ARG A 525 -1.35 0.47 7.31
C ARG A 525 -0.36 0.45 8.47
N GLU A 526 0.28 1.57 8.79
CA GLU A 526 1.15 1.67 9.98
C GLU A 526 0.37 1.34 11.26
N VAL A 527 -0.81 1.94 11.45
CA VAL A 527 -1.69 1.63 12.59
C VAL A 527 -2.07 0.15 12.63
N SER A 528 -2.42 -0.44 11.48
CA SER A 528 -2.78 -1.86 11.39
C SER A 528 -1.62 -2.79 11.76
N ASN A 529 -0.42 -2.51 11.24
CA ASN A 529 0.81 -3.24 11.56
C ASN A 529 1.12 -3.18 13.06
N THR A 530 1.01 -1.99 13.65
CA THR A 530 1.27 -1.82 15.08
C THR A 530 0.23 -2.52 15.94
N LEU A 531 -1.07 -2.42 15.60
CA LEU A 531 -2.13 -3.16 16.31
C LEU A 531 -1.90 -4.68 16.30
N HIS A 532 -1.43 -5.23 15.18
CA HIS A 532 -1.05 -6.64 15.10
C HIS A 532 0.11 -6.96 16.06
N ASN A 533 1.18 -6.17 16.02
CA ASN A 533 2.36 -6.37 16.86
C ASN A 533 2.04 -6.23 18.36
N THR A 534 1.27 -5.23 18.74
CA THR A 534 0.83 -5.01 20.13
C THR A 534 -0.05 -6.14 20.64
N ASN A 535 -1.00 -6.63 19.85
CA ASN A 535 -1.82 -7.79 20.24
C ASN A 535 -0.97 -9.05 20.42
N LYS A 536 0.01 -9.28 19.55
CA LYS A 536 0.94 -10.40 19.68
C LYS A 536 1.78 -10.29 20.95
N ASN A 537 2.29 -9.10 21.27
CA ASN A 537 3.05 -8.85 22.49
C ASN A 537 2.19 -9.01 23.75
N LYS A 538 0.95 -8.53 23.74
CA LYS A 538 0.01 -8.72 24.85
C LYS A 538 -0.36 -10.20 25.04
N LEU A 539 -0.53 -10.95 23.96
CA LEU A 539 -0.78 -12.40 24.04
C LEU A 539 0.45 -13.16 24.57
N ILE A 540 1.66 -12.67 24.27
CA ILE A 540 2.91 -13.16 24.84
C ILE A 540 3.01 -12.77 26.33
N GLU A 541 2.70 -11.54 26.71
CA GLU A 541 2.67 -11.07 28.10
C GLU A 541 1.61 -11.77 28.94
N ASP A 542 0.39 -11.98 28.43
CA ASP A 542 -0.67 -12.74 29.09
C ASP A 542 -0.27 -14.22 29.23
N LYS A 543 0.41 -14.79 28.22
CA LYS A 543 1.02 -16.12 28.34
C LYS A 543 2.13 -16.12 29.39
N LEU A 544 2.99 -15.10 29.43
CA LEU A 544 4.06 -14.95 30.42
C LEU A 544 3.52 -14.69 31.84
N TYR A 545 2.40 -13.99 31.99
CA TYR A 545 1.71 -13.71 33.24
C TYR A 545 1.00 -14.95 33.76
N ASN A 546 0.31 -15.70 32.89
CA ASN A 546 -0.22 -17.03 33.22
C ASN A 546 0.91 -18.04 33.52
N LEU A 547 2.08 -17.89 32.89
CA LEU A 547 3.29 -18.65 33.24
C LEU A 547 3.89 -18.20 34.58
N GLN A 548 3.79 -16.91 34.94
CA GLN A 548 4.19 -16.37 36.24
C GLN A 548 3.25 -16.80 37.36
N ASP A 549 1.94 -16.87 37.13
CA ASP A 549 0.96 -17.37 38.10
C ASP A 549 1.16 -18.87 38.34
N ASN A 550 1.49 -19.63 37.28
CA ASN A 550 1.99 -21.00 37.40
C ASN A 550 3.36 -21.08 38.09
N LYS A 551 4.24 -20.09 37.90
CA LYS A 551 5.52 -19.97 38.61
C LYS A 551 5.30 -19.68 40.09
N THR A 552 4.35 -18.85 40.50
CA THR A 552 4.02 -18.62 41.91
C THR A 552 3.44 -19.88 42.56
N ARG A 553 2.61 -20.63 41.81
CA ARG A 553 2.10 -21.93 42.23
C ARG A 553 3.21 -23.00 42.32
N LEU A 554 4.18 -22.98 41.41
CA LEU A 554 5.38 -23.81 41.46
C LEU A 554 6.36 -23.38 42.55
N ASP A 555 6.55 -22.07 42.79
CA ASP A 555 7.39 -21.49 43.84
C ASP A 555 6.84 -21.92 45.22
N SER A 556 5.51 -21.93 45.41
CA SER A 556 4.89 -22.48 46.62
C SER A 556 5.05 -24.00 46.80
N ILE A 557 5.27 -24.73 45.70
CA ILE A 557 5.61 -26.17 45.72
C ILE A 557 7.12 -26.36 45.94
N PHE A 558 7.97 -25.49 45.39
CA PHE A 558 9.42 -25.46 45.60
C PHE A 558 9.80 -25.04 47.03
N GLU A 559 9.01 -24.17 47.67
CA GLU A 559 9.13 -23.80 49.09
C GLU A 559 8.86 -24.98 50.05
N MET A 560 8.20 -26.04 49.58
CA MET A 560 7.99 -27.29 50.35
C MET A 560 9.14 -28.30 50.18
N ILE A 561 10.12 -28.02 49.31
CA ILE A 561 11.25 -28.92 49.01
C ILE A 561 12.52 -28.38 49.71
N PRO A 562 13.28 -29.18 50.48
CA PRO A 562 14.43 -28.67 51.22
C PRO A 562 15.53 -28.18 50.26
N MET A 563 15.93 -26.92 50.39
CA MET A 563 17.06 -26.32 49.67
C MET A 563 18.23 -26.03 50.61
N MET A 564 19.45 -26.33 50.18
CA MET A 564 20.69 -26.13 50.94
C MET A 564 21.33 -24.78 50.56
N ILE A 565 21.50 -23.88 51.53
CA ILE A 565 22.17 -22.57 51.36
C ILE A 565 23.49 -22.61 52.14
N MET A 566 24.62 -22.29 51.48
CA MET A 566 25.94 -22.14 52.13
C MET A 566 26.25 -20.66 52.30
N ASP A 567 26.48 -20.23 53.55
CA ASP A 567 26.94 -18.88 53.88
C ASP A 567 28.34 -18.99 54.50
N THR A 568 29.29 -18.17 54.05
CA THR A 568 30.69 -18.27 54.43
C THR A 568 31.15 -17.02 55.16
N ASP A 569 31.32 -17.14 56.48
CA ASP A 569 32.14 -16.20 57.24
C ASP A 569 33.27 -16.94 57.98
N LEU A 570 34.37 -16.23 58.17
CA LEU A 570 35.71 -16.71 58.50
C LEU A 570 35.81 -17.26 59.93
N ASN A 571 35.54 -18.56 60.11
CA ASN A 571 36.26 -19.52 60.96
C ASN A 571 35.40 -20.79 61.10
N THR A 572 35.88 -21.90 60.52
CA THR A 572 35.46 -23.30 60.73
C THR A 572 34.03 -23.54 61.27
N GLY A 573 33.05 -23.62 60.36
CA GLY A 573 31.74 -24.23 60.59
C GLY A 573 30.83 -24.08 59.38
N ILE A 574 30.43 -25.18 58.73
CA ILE A 574 29.37 -25.17 57.71
C ILE A 574 28.05 -25.32 58.48
N LEU A 575 27.22 -24.28 58.48
CA LEU A 575 25.93 -24.27 59.15
C LEU A 575 24.83 -24.58 58.13
N PHE A 576 24.09 -25.68 58.36
CA PHE A 576 22.86 -25.97 57.64
C PHE A 576 21.75 -25.09 58.21
N LYS A 577 21.13 -24.23 57.40
CA LYS A 577 19.87 -23.58 57.77
C LYS A 577 18.76 -24.01 56.81
N ASN A 578 17.79 -24.71 57.38
CA ASN A 578 16.45 -24.80 56.83
C ASN A 578 15.62 -23.74 57.58
N ASN A 579 14.95 -22.83 56.88
CA ASN A 579 14.18 -21.76 57.53
C ASN A 579 12.99 -22.25 58.39
N PHE A 580 12.76 -23.57 58.47
CA PHE A 580 11.71 -24.17 59.32
C PHE A 580 12.15 -25.28 60.30
N LEU A 581 13.44 -25.61 60.45
CA LEU A 581 13.89 -26.59 61.46
C LEU A 581 14.87 -25.98 62.46
N HIS A 582 14.41 -25.81 63.71
CA HIS A 582 15.15 -25.22 64.81
C HIS A 582 16.19 -26.15 65.50
N ASN A 583 16.60 -27.31 64.95
CA ASN A 583 17.53 -28.23 65.63
C ASN A 583 18.59 -28.87 64.69
N GLU A 584 19.80 -29.09 65.22
CA GLU A 584 20.97 -29.69 64.56
C GLU A 584 20.75 -31.14 64.07
N LEU A 585 21.34 -31.49 62.92
CA LEU A 585 21.39 -32.87 62.42
C LEU A 585 22.34 -33.73 63.26
N THR A 586 21.79 -34.69 64.02
CA THR A 586 22.55 -35.74 64.71
C THR A 586 22.35 -37.09 64.03
N ARG A 587 23.40 -37.92 63.98
CA ARG A 587 23.28 -39.36 63.68
C ARG A 587 24.02 -40.13 64.78
N ASN A 588 23.30 -40.98 65.50
CA ASN A 588 23.81 -41.79 66.63
C ASN A 588 24.53 -40.99 67.73
N GLY A 589 24.04 -39.79 68.06
CA GLY A 589 24.44 -39.08 69.27
C GLY A 589 25.87 -38.51 69.30
N GLN A 590 26.60 -38.48 68.18
CA GLN A 590 27.87 -37.74 68.08
C GLN A 590 27.85 -36.69 66.95
N SER A 591 28.40 -35.52 67.27
CA SER A 591 28.58 -34.39 66.35
C SER A 591 29.59 -34.75 65.25
N VAL A 592 29.17 -34.65 63.99
CA VAL A 592 30.05 -34.88 62.83
C VAL A 592 30.81 -33.59 62.51
N ARG A 593 32.14 -33.57 62.73
CA ARG A 593 32.97 -32.36 62.61
C ARG A 593 33.69 -32.15 61.28
N SER A 594 33.47 -32.96 60.24
CA SER A 594 34.18 -32.77 58.96
C SER A 594 33.51 -33.43 57.75
N LEU A 595 33.39 -32.69 56.64
CA LEU A 595 32.92 -33.16 55.32
C LEU A 595 33.90 -34.11 54.62
N ARG A 596 35.13 -34.24 55.11
CA ARG A 596 36.18 -35.08 54.49
C ARG A 596 35.88 -36.58 54.56
N SER A 597 34.99 -37.00 55.47
CA SER A 597 34.54 -38.39 55.59
C SER A 597 33.44 -38.77 54.59
N VAL A 598 32.95 -37.83 53.78
CA VAL A 598 31.79 -38.00 52.89
C VAL A 598 32.11 -37.75 51.41
N ILE A 599 33.33 -37.29 51.10
CA ILE A 599 33.77 -37.00 49.72
C ILE A 599 34.63 -38.17 49.21
N PRO A 600 34.38 -38.71 48.00
CA PRO A 600 35.18 -39.79 47.41
C PRO A 600 36.66 -39.42 47.27
N ASN A 601 37.56 -40.39 47.48
CA ASN A 601 39.02 -40.18 47.50
C ASN A 601 39.61 -39.64 46.17
N GLU A 602 38.88 -39.76 45.08
CA GLU A 602 39.29 -39.39 43.73
C GLU A 602 39.24 -37.86 43.53
N ASP A 603 38.25 -37.22 44.15
CA ASP A 603 38.05 -35.76 44.12
C ASP A 603 38.99 -35.02 45.06
N LEU A 604 39.54 -35.70 46.08
CA LEU A 604 40.55 -35.13 46.97
C LEU A 604 41.86 -34.79 46.23
N LYS A 605 42.19 -35.52 45.15
CA LYS A 605 43.38 -35.26 44.32
C LYS A 605 43.27 -33.97 43.50
N ILE A 606 42.04 -33.58 43.12
CA ILE A 606 41.75 -32.36 42.37
C ILE A 606 41.95 -31.12 43.27
N ILE A 607 41.55 -31.24 44.54
CA ILE A 607 41.73 -30.19 45.56
C ILE A 607 43.22 -29.97 45.87
N ASP A 608 44.02 -31.03 45.95
CA ASP A 608 45.47 -30.92 46.17
C ASP A 608 46.22 -30.33 44.96
N SER A 609 45.75 -30.61 43.73
CA SER A 609 46.26 -29.99 42.49
C SER A 609 45.94 -28.48 42.41
N LEU A 610 44.75 -28.08 42.85
CA LEU A 610 44.34 -26.67 42.93
C LEU A 610 45.17 -25.89 43.96
N LYS A 611 45.44 -26.47 45.14
CA LYS A 611 46.32 -25.88 46.15
C LYS A 611 47.75 -25.67 45.63
N TRP A 612 48.27 -26.61 44.83
CA TRP A 612 49.60 -26.49 44.21
C TRP A 612 49.66 -25.33 43.19
N LYS A 613 48.61 -25.13 42.38
CA LYS A 613 48.54 -24.03 41.38
C LYS A 613 48.34 -22.66 42.01
N ILE A 614 47.54 -22.56 43.08
CA ILE A 614 47.35 -21.32 43.85
C ILE A 614 48.67 -20.84 44.49
N LYS A 615 49.52 -21.77 44.92
CA LYS A 615 50.83 -21.46 45.53
C LYS A 615 51.84 -20.84 44.54
N ASN A 616 51.63 -21.00 43.24
CA ASN A 616 52.52 -20.55 42.16
C ASN A 616 52.08 -19.23 41.47
N LYS A 617 51.16 -18.45 42.07
CA LYS A 617 50.82 -17.05 41.73
C LYS A 617 50.36 -16.76 40.28
N ASP A 618 49.40 -17.54 39.76
CA ASP A 618 48.55 -17.03 38.66
C ASP A 618 47.44 -16.13 39.22
N THR A 619 47.52 -14.82 38.98
CA THR A 619 46.57 -13.80 39.49
C THR A 619 45.22 -13.77 38.76
N PHE A 620 44.98 -14.66 37.80
CA PHE A 620 43.68 -14.86 37.17
C PHE A 620 43.33 -16.35 37.09
N LEU A 621 42.44 -16.80 37.98
CA LEU A 621 41.81 -18.11 37.87
C LEU A 621 40.64 -18.02 36.88
N LYS A 622 40.89 -18.31 35.60
CA LYS A 622 39.84 -18.79 34.69
C LYS A 622 39.68 -20.29 34.92
N TYR A 623 38.75 -20.67 35.80
CA TYR A 623 38.32 -22.06 35.90
C TYR A 623 36.92 -22.19 35.30
N PRO A 624 36.66 -23.22 34.47
CA PRO A 624 35.30 -23.56 34.11
C PRO A 624 34.66 -24.07 35.40
N GLY A 625 33.69 -23.30 35.92
CA GLY A 625 32.79 -23.78 36.95
C GLY A 625 32.03 -24.99 36.43
N VAL A 626 31.61 -25.84 37.39
CA VAL A 626 30.82 -27.08 37.26
C VAL A 626 30.85 -27.72 35.86
N ARG A 627 31.61 -28.81 35.74
CA ARG A 627 31.72 -29.62 34.53
C ARG A 627 30.80 -30.81 34.65
N LEU A 628 30.10 -31.15 33.58
CA LEU A 628 29.58 -32.49 33.39
C LEU A 628 30.59 -33.26 32.54
N ILE A 629 30.91 -34.48 32.98
CA ILE A 629 31.76 -35.42 32.25
C ILE A 629 30.83 -36.45 31.64
N ASP A 630 30.89 -36.58 30.31
CA ASP A 630 30.36 -37.74 29.61
C ASP A 630 31.42 -38.84 29.67
N GLU A 631 31.19 -39.87 30.50
CA GLU A 631 32.15 -40.97 30.70
C GLU A 631 32.32 -41.88 29.47
N ILE A 632 31.40 -41.84 28.50
CA ILE A 632 31.46 -42.71 27.30
C ILE A 632 32.30 -42.05 26.20
N ASN A 633 32.18 -40.73 26.02
CA ASN A 633 32.88 -40.01 24.95
C ASN A 633 34.05 -39.12 25.43
N ASN A 634 34.28 -39.09 26.74
CA ASN A 634 35.35 -38.35 27.42
C ASN A 634 35.44 -36.88 27.00
N ARG A 635 34.28 -36.22 26.87
CA ARG A 635 34.18 -34.80 26.50
C ARG A 635 33.67 -33.95 27.65
N TYR A 636 34.30 -32.78 27.79
CA TYR A 636 34.03 -31.82 28.84
C TYR A 636 33.06 -30.74 28.35
N ILE A 637 31.96 -30.53 29.08
CA ILE A 637 31.02 -29.43 28.81
C ILE A 637 31.02 -28.45 30.00
N PRO A 638 31.46 -27.20 29.82
CA PRO A 638 31.44 -26.19 30.87
C PRO A 638 30.06 -25.52 30.96
N VAL A 639 29.47 -25.47 32.16
CA VAL A 639 28.09 -24.96 32.34
C VAL A 639 28.05 -23.58 33.03
N ALA A 640 29.10 -23.19 33.74
CA ALA A 640 29.23 -21.84 34.30
C ALA A 640 30.69 -21.40 34.37
N GLN A 641 30.95 -20.10 34.40
CA GLN A 641 32.28 -19.53 34.70
C GLN A 641 32.22 -18.75 36.01
N ILE A 642 33.14 -19.04 36.93
CA ILE A 642 33.27 -18.32 38.20
C ILE A 642 34.56 -17.50 38.14
N SER A 643 34.47 -16.21 38.45
CA SER A 643 35.65 -15.33 38.58
C SER A 643 35.70 -14.69 39.96
N GLY A 644 36.87 -14.66 40.57
CA GLY A 644 37.12 -14.05 41.89
C GLY A 644 37.83 -12.71 41.77
N LEU A 645 37.47 -11.76 42.62
CA LEU A 645 38.18 -10.49 42.84
C LEU A 645 39.06 -10.62 44.08
N PHE A 646 40.34 -10.29 43.93
CA PHE A 646 41.34 -10.41 44.99
C PHE A 646 41.89 -9.03 45.39
N ASN A 647 42.13 -8.82 46.68
CA ASN A 647 42.82 -7.63 47.16
C ASN A 647 44.35 -7.75 46.98
N LYS A 648 45.09 -6.69 47.31
CA LYS A 648 46.57 -6.63 47.18
C LYS A 648 47.31 -7.65 48.06
N ASN A 649 46.63 -8.25 49.03
CA ASN A 649 47.17 -9.28 49.91
C ASN A 649 46.81 -10.71 49.44
N ASN A 650 46.26 -10.85 48.22
CA ASN A 650 45.75 -12.11 47.66
C ASN A 650 44.57 -12.73 48.42
N GLU A 651 43.83 -11.93 49.18
CA GLU A 651 42.59 -12.38 49.84
C GLU A 651 41.41 -12.18 48.89
N ILE A 652 40.51 -13.17 48.86
CA ILE A 652 39.30 -13.10 48.05
C ILE A 652 38.34 -12.12 48.70
N ILE A 653 38.02 -11.04 47.98
CA ILE A 653 37.10 -10.00 48.46
C ILE A 653 35.77 -10.02 47.71
N GLY A 654 35.60 -10.87 46.71
CA GLY A 654 34.31 -11.11 46.06
C GLY A 654 34.36 -12.17 44.96
N PHE A 655 33.20 -12.71 44.59
CA PHE A 655 33.03 -13.61 43.45
C PHE A 655 31.95 -13.09 42.50
N ARG A 656 32.09 -13.40 41.21
CA ARG A 656 31.09 -13.15 40.16
C ARG A 656 30.84 -14.42 39.37
N TRP A 657 29.57 -14.74 39.18
CA TRP A 657 29.10 -15.88 38.37
C TRP A 657 28.71 -15.38 36.97
N PHE A 658 29.17 -16.08 35.93
CA PHE A 658 28.67 -15.95 34.57
C PHE A 658 28.03 -17.28 34.18
N VAL A 659 26.71 -17.31 34.08
CA VAL A 659 25.99 -18.37 33.38
C VAL A 659 26.15 -18.07 31.89
N PHE A 660 26.58 -19.05 31.08
CA PHE A 660 26.69 -18.84 29.64
C PHE A 660 25.29 -18.51 29.09
N ASP A 661 25.15 -17.37 28.41
CA ASP A 661 23.98 -17.09 27.56
C ASP A 661 23.84 -18.26 26.58
N ALA A 662 22.81 -19.10 26.74
CA ALA A 662 22.64 -20.31 25.95
C ALA A 662 22.09 -20.05 24.54
N ILE A 663 21.78 -18.80 24.20
CA ILE A 663 21.19 -18.43 22.90
C ILE A 663 22.10 -18.75 21.70
N PRO A 664 23.43 -18.54 21.75
CA PRO A 664 24.31 -18.90 20.63
C PRO A 664 24.52 -20.41 20.44
N LEU A 665 24.09 -21.25 21.40
CA LEU A 665 24.20 -22.72 21.35
C LEU A 665 22.93 -23.42 20.82
N ILE A 666 21.81 -22.69 20.66
CA ILE A 666 20.53 -23.23 20.14
C ILE A 666 20.50 -23.23 18.59
N LYS A 667 21.65 -23.12 17.93
CA LYS A 667 21.75 -23.23 16.46
C LYS A 667 21.74 -24.67 15.93
N ASP A 668 21.83 -25.67 16.80
CA ASP A 668 21.73 -27.09 16.42
C ASP A 668 20.32 -27.63 16.72
N THR A 669 19.62 -27.99 15.65
CA THR A 669 18.20 -28.37 15.60
C THR A 669 17.83 -29.61 16.42
N VAL A 670 16.83 -29.47 17.28
CA VAL A 670 16.16 -30.59 17.98
C VAL A 670 15.29 -31.37 16.97
N LEU A 671 15.50 -32.68 16.87
CA LEU A 671 14.67 -33.56 16.05
C LEU A 671 13.38 -33.94 16.82
N PRO A 672 12.20 -34.01 16.17
CA PRO A 672 10.98 -34.47 16.84
C PRO A 672 11.05 -35.94 17.26
N ASP A 673 10.21 -36.31 18.23
CA ASP A 673 10.15 -37.66 18.80
C ASP A 673 9.57 -38.68 17.80
N ASN A 674 9.67 -39.98 18.11
CA ASN A 674 9.12 -41.01 17.22
C ASN A 674 7.59 -40.98 17.13
N SER A 675 6.90 -40.44 18.15
CA SER A 675 5.43 -40.35 18.14
C SER A 675 4.94 -39.39 17.05
N PHE A 676 5.66 -38.27 16.83
CA PHE A 676 5.42 -37.32 15.76
C PHE A 676 5.48 -37.93 14.36
N TYR A 677 6.53 -38.72 14.08
CA TYR A 677 6.70 -39.35 12.77
C TYR A 677 5.65 -40.43 12.50
N ILE A 678 5.18 -41.12 13.54
CA ILE A 678 4.11 -42.12 13.44
C ILE A 678 2.77 -41.44 13.16
N GLU A 679 2.44 -40.36 13.89
CA GLU A 679 1.20 -39.61 13.69
C GLU A 679 1.08 -39.02 12.28
N LYS A 680 2.18 -38.52 11.72
CA LYS A 680 2.24 -37.96 10.37
C LYS A 680 2.53 -39.00 9.28
N ASN A 681 2.53 -40.29 9.63
CA ASN A 681 2.71 -41.42 8.73
C ASN A 681 4.00 -41.30 7.88
N ILE A 682 5.08 -40.87 8.52
CA ILE A 682 6.40 -40.62 7.91
C ILE A 682 7.20 -41.91 7.87
N SER A 683 7.65 -42.29 6.68
CA SER A 683 8.51 -43.47 6.50
C SER A 683 9.90 -43.24 7.08
N LYS A 684 10.62 -44.32 7.40
CA LYS A 684 12.00 -44.26 7.90
C LYS A 684 12.91 -43.41 6.99
N ARG A 685 12.71 -43.50 5.67
CA ARG A 685 13.50 -42.76 4.69
C ARG A 685 13.14 -41.28 4.60
N GLU A 686 11.87 -40.93 4.78
CA GLU A 686 11.43 -39.54 4.87
C GLU A 686 11.89 -38.89 6.18
N LYS A 687 11.97 -39.66 7.28
CA LYS A 687 12.54 -39.22 8.55
C LYS A 687 14.01 -38.82 8.41
N ASP A 688 14.82 -39.64 7.73
CA ASP A 688 16.23 -39.32 7.47
C ASP A 688 16.38 -38.00 6.66
N VAL A 689 15.51 -37.81 5.66
CA VAL A 689 15.47 -36.59 4.85
C VAL A 689 15.08 -35.37 5.67
N ILE A 690 14.07 -35.48 6.55
CA ILE A 690 13.66 -34.39 7.46
C ILE A 690 14.81 -34.00 8.40
N GLY A 691 15.53 -34.99 8.95
CA GLY A 691 16.67 -34.74 9.83
C GLY A 691 17.77 -33.90 9.18
N LEU A 692 18.13 -34.23 7.94
CA LEU A 692 19.15 -33.48 7.19
C LEU A 692 18.63 -32.11 6.71
N ILE A 693 17.33 -31.99 6.44
CA ILE A 693 16.69 -30.70 6.12
C ILE A 693 16.79 -29.73 7.30
N LEU A 694 16.53 -30.22 8.52
CA LEU A 694 16.59 -29.45 9.76
C LEU A 694 18.02 -28.97 10.06
N GLN A 695 19.02 -29.79 9.77
CA GLN A 695 20.44 -29.40 9.83
C GLN A 695 20.86 -28.38 8.76
N GLY A 696 19.94 -27.88 7.94
CA GLY A 696 20.21 -26.86 6.93
C GLY A 696 20.83 -27.38 5.64
N LEU A 697 21.00 -28.69 5.46
CA LEU A 697 21.66 -29.24 4.27
C LEU A 697 20.88 -28.95 2.98
N SER A 698 21.63 -28.76 1.89
CA SER A 698 21.10 -28.61 0.53
C SER A 698 20.63 -29.96 -0.04
N ILE A 699 19.74 -29.94 -1.05
CA ILE A 699 19.25 -31.15 -1.73
C ILE A 699 20.41 -32.04 -2.23
N ARG A 700 21.44 -31.40 -2.80
CA ARG A 700 22.65 -32.08 -3.29
C ARG A 700 23.45 -32.73 -2.15
N SER A 701 23.55 -32.05 -1.01
CA SER A 701 24.21 -32.58 0.18
C SER A 701 23.42 -33.74 0.80
N ILE A 702 22.09 -33.64 0.86
CA ILE A 702 21.20 -34.72 1.35
C ILE A 702 21.30 -35.95 0.45
N ALA A 703 21.32 -35.77 -0.88
CA ALA A 703 21.46 -36.85 -1.85
C ALA A 703 22.78 -37.61 -1.65
N LYS A 704 23.87 -36.88 -1.43
CA LYS A 704 25.20 -37.43 -1.15
C LYS A 704 25.24 -38.18 0.18
N GLU A 705 24.69 -37.61 1.24
CA GLU A 705 24.68 -38.19 2.59
C GLU A 705 23.86 -39.47 2.68
N LEU A 706 22.73 -39.51 1.95
CA LEU A 706 21.84 -40.66 1.92
C LEU A 706 22.19 -41.67 0.82
N PHE A 707 23.20 -41.43 0.00
CA PHE A 707 23.57 -42.28 -1.15
C PHE A 707 22.41 -42.53 -2.12
N ILE A 708 21.64 -41.48 -2.47
CA ILE A 708 20.52 -41.52 -3.42
C ILE A 708 20.58 -40.37 -4.42
N SER A 709 19.79 -40.42 -5.50
CA SER A 709 19.77 -39.35 -6.49
C SER A 709 19.03 -38.09 -5.99
N GLU A 710 19.40 -36.91 -6.50
CA GLU A 710 18.72 -35.64 -6.16
C GLU A 710 17.23 -35.64 -6.53
N SER A 711 16.84 -36.33 -7.61
CA SER A 711 15.44 -36.48 -8.00
C SER A 711 14.67 -37.34 -6.99
N THR A 712 15.30 -38.36 -6.41
CA THR A 712 14.73 -39.17 -5.32
C THR A 712 14.53 -38.33 -4.06
N VAL A 713 15.50 -37.47 -3.69
CA VAL A 713 15.35 -36.54 -2.54
C VAL A 713 14.19 -35.58 -2.76
N LYS A 714 14.08 -34.97 -3.95
CA LYS A 714 12.94 -34.10 -4.32
C LYS A 714 11.60 -34.85 -4.21
N GLY A 715 11.57 -36.12 -4.64
CA GLY A 715 10.39 -36.98 -4.51
C GLY A 715 10.00 -37.33 -3.06
N HIS A 716 10.98 -37.42 -2.13
CA HIS A 716 10.71 -37.55 -0.71
C HIS A 716 10.22 -36.22 -0.11
N MET A 717 10.85 -35.10 -0.47
CA MET A 717 10.45 -33.77 -0.01
C MET A 717 9.02 -33.42 -0.43
N SER A 718 8.63 -33.70 -1.68
CA SER A 718 7.25 -33.48 -2.15
C SER A 718 6.22 -34.30 -1.36
N ARG A 719 6.53 -35.56 -1.03
CA ARG A 719 5.66 -36.40 -0.19
C ARG A 719 5.59 -35.90 1.25
N ILE A 720 6.71 -35.44 1.82
CA ILE A 720 6.76 -34.82 3.14
C ILE A 720 5.89 -33.56 3.14
N TYR A 721 6.09 -32.65 2.19
CA TYR A 721 5.31 -31.42 2.05
C TYR A 721 3.81 -31.68 1.94
N SER A 722 3.41 -32.68 1.14
CA SER A 722 2.01 -33.09 1.05
C SER A 722 1.45 -33.62 2.38
N LYS A 723 2.21 -34.44 3.12
CA LYS A 723 1.80 -34.97 4.44
C LYS A 723 1.70 -33.88 5.52
N PHE A 724 2.53 -32.84 5.41
CA PHE A 724 2.54 -31.69 6.32
C PHE A 724 1.65 -30.52 5.86
N LYS A 725 1.06 -30.60 4.65
CA LYS A 725 0.31 -29.50 4.01
C LYS A 725 1.08 -28.18 3.92
N VAL A 726 2.38 -28.27 3.68
CA VAL A 726 3.29 -27.12 3.50
C VAL A 726 3.82 -27.07 2.07
N THR A 727 4.27 -25.92 1.60
CA THR A 727 4.72 -25.73 0.20
C THR A 727 6.23 -25.70 0.04
N ASN A 728 6.97 -25.40 1.12
CA ASN A 728 8.41 -25.18 1.05
C ASN A 728 9.14 -25.62 2.33
N LYS A 729 10.49 -25.60 2.25
CA LYS A 729 11.39 -26.05 3.34
C LYS A 729 11.24 -25.20 4.60
N ILE A 730 10.98 -23.90 4.47
CA ILE A 730 10.91 -22.97 5.61
C ILE A 730 9.63 -23.24 6.40
N GLU A 731 8.50 -23.37 5.71
CA GLU A 731 7.23 -23.76 6.32
C GLU A 731 7.30 -25.13 7.00
N LEU A 732 7.95 -26.12 6.38
CA LEU A 732 8.14 -27.43 7.01
C LEU A 732 8.91 -27.33 8.33
N VAL A 733 9.96 -26.51 8.38
CA VAL A 733 10.77 -26.30 9.60
C VAL A 733 9.93 -25.59 10.68
N GLN A 734 9.18 -24.56 10.30
CA GLN A 734 8.29 -23.84 11.21
C GLN A 734 7.18 -24.73 11.76
N GLU A 735 6.57 -25.57 10.92
CA GLU A 735 5.49 -26.48 11.33
C GLU A 735 5.99 -27.55 12.31
N ILE A 736 7.20 -28.08 12.10
CA ILE A 736 7.86 -28.99 13.04
C ILE A 736 8.15 -28.29 14.37
N GLN A 737 8.64 -27.05 14.33
CA GLN A 737 8.92 -26.25 15.53
C GLN A 737 7.63 -25.91 16.29
N ASN A 738 6.58 -25.50 15.59
CA ASN A 738 5.29 -25.16 16.20
C ASN A 738 4.62 -26.39 16.83
N TYR A 739 4.63 -27.55 16.16
CA TYR A 739 4.10 -28.79 16.73
C TYR A 739 4.80 -29.17 18.05
N GLN A 740 6.13 -29.01 18.13
CA GLN A 740 6.88 -29.27 19.35
C GLN A 740 6.56 -28.29 20.47
N VAL A 741 6.37 -27.01 20.13
CA VAL A 741 6.01 -25.94 21.07
C VAL A 741 4.57 -26.11 21.57
N ASP A 742 3.63 -26.49 20.72
CA ASP A 742 2.21 -26.65 21.06
C ASP A 742 1.93 -27.90 21.90
N LYS A 743 2.63 -29.02 21.65
CA LYS A 743 2.40 -30.28 22.38
C LYS A 743 2.99 -30.29 23.79
N HIS A 744 4.05 -29.51 24.03
CA HIS A 744 4.80 -29.58 25.29
C HIS A 744 4.91 -28.22 26.02
N GLY A 745 4.78 -27.08 25.33
CA GLY A 745 4.99 -25.76 25.93
C GLY A 745 6.48 -25.43 26.09
N TYR A 746 6.85 -24.14 25.98
CA TYR A 746 8.25 -23.69 25.86
C TYR A 746 9.16 -24.13 27.02
N SER A 747 8.62 -24.21 28.23
CA SER A 747 9.32 -24.66 29.44
C SER A 747 9.56 -26.17 29.45
N HIS A 748 8.60 -26.96 28.94
CA HIS A 748 8.74 -28.41 28.79
C HIS A 748 9.55 -28.78 27.54
N TYR A 749 9.60 -27.92 26.52
CA TYR A 749 10.52 -28.01 25.39
C TYR A 749 11.97 -27.84 25.88
N LEU A 750 12.24 -26.82 26.70
CA LEU A 750 13.54 -26.66 27.39
C LEU A 750 13.85 -27.82 28.34
N PHE A 751 12.88 -28.30 29.13
CA PHE A 751 13.04 -29.46 30.01
C PHE A 751 13.16 -30.80 29.27
N SER A 752 12.50 -30.98 28.12
CA SER A 752 12.58 -32.14 27.25
C SER A 752 13.92 -32.19 26.54
N VAL A 753 14.46 -31.03 26.13
CA VAL A 753 15.82 -30.92 25.60
C VAL A 753 16.82 -31.29 26.69
N MET A 754 16.67 -30.78 27.92
CA MET A 754 17.51 -31.18 29.05
C MET A 754 17.34 -32.66 29.45
N ASN A 755 16.12 -33.21 29.50
CA ASN A 755 15.88 -34.63 29.82
C ASN A 755 16.30 -35.58 28.69
N SER A 756 16.23 -35.17 27.42
CA SER A 756 16.77 -35.96 26.29
C SER A 756 18.30 -36.01 26.28
N LEU A 757 18.93 -34.96 26.82
CA LEU A 757 20.38 -34.93 27.06
C LEU A 757 20.79 -35.70 28.33
N LEU A 758 19.83 -36.01 29.22
CA LEU A 758 20.06 -36.65 30.53
C LEU A 758 19.46 -38.05 30.67
N SER A 759 18.79 -38.60 29.65
CA SER A 759 18.28 -39.98 29.69
C SER A 759 18.93 -40.83 28.59
N VAL A 760 19.84 -41.71 29.02
CA VAL A 760 20.17 -42.92 28.27
C VAL A 760 19.29 -44.05 28.83
N GLU A 761 18.58 -44.74 27.95
CA GLU A 761 18.66 -46.20 27.85
C GLU A 761 18.69 -46.51 26.34
N LYS A 762 19.74 -47.12 25.80
CA LYS A 762 20.42 -48.36 26.23
C LYS A 762 21.93 -48.23 26.40
#